data_AF-U4U6W2-F1
#
_entry.id   AF-U4U6W2-F1
#
_cell.length_a   1.000
_cell.length_b   1.000
_cell.length_c   1.000
_cell.angle_alpha   90.00
_cell.angle_beta   90.00
_cell.angle_gamma   90.00
#
_symmetry.space_group_name_H-M   'P 1'
#
loop_
_entity.id
_entity.type
_entity.pdbx_description
1 polymer ?
#
loop_
_entity_poly.entity_id
_entity_poly.type
_entity_poly.pdbx_seq_one_letter_code
_entity_poly.pdbx_strand_id
1 'polypeptide(L)'
;TQSNIEENSSFFSSNVYVADLNTPWQVHKILCNSAPVTVLQWDFTGKLLLIGDENGCTRIYTTPDHILNDWQLYLEVPLEGEHILAAAFFHPGKKICLNTEKKDSSCYFDKFSHVKFACSVKQFGGRPSSGVLLLTTTGMLAAVLLPQTTTQTPMVMATECLGPSRGFIKNADICYGKNGHFLIAVSSGDPSMPVQCYTVSVKKIDDKCIITSQTLLAFFLFEAPKEALKQVIKDKNCTISHIKWIMREDADSIVVAANSNNQSCLQVWELREKPLPVHKSFGNTESSQFFNRVVWQYQCHFQYSSKVTALEINKLSLINSVSSGYIVVTFSDNTVHCLYRDTLKPIASTSLAIARQLEEPLSKVPRLNTKIASIDLSWLGNVLLIMDSDDNLHLLKLPPQIESTALSVPYFTTVLEYCLIGGFDWLDLMLVLRPSMIEAVCDRLTESFNRQPGFVQQFFYIQLLCIKVSLYRLSANGQSKANDLSSFLMLHSISIAFKSLLRPSEMNTPEKSPAESLAAEAEGQTDVDKVLMNLEAKEFTIEPSTLQSLQQLIQWIADLALNLLVKVPDSRPSIGKPYELIKDVKALNMLKEMLVLIRIWGLLRPACLPVFIRSDANMDVLALLFRLLSRLVQNVNEPDDALVDDCCLLPSQVQVQQMQAFSNRTVLASPQFSQLILPLQLEFNVEPECLTAPGDVSSNQTIDSIRHLYLGKNPRVVKQCVRCGNSAGTTPLARTAAIRAWDQRWSRSCQ
;
A
#
# COMPACT_ATOMS: atom_id res chain seq x y z
N THR A 1 -29.71 -9.40 -31.47
CA THR A 1 -30.60 -8.42 -32.13
C THR A 1 -29.88 -7.10 -32.16
N GLN A 2 -29.33 -6.75 -33.33
CA GLN A 2 -28.60 -5.51 -33.57
C GLN A 2 -29.58 -4.33 -33.54
N SER A 3 -29.30 -3.33 -32.71
CA SER A 3 -29.93 -2.01 -32.79
C SER A 3 -28.87 -1.01 -33.20
N ASN A 4 -29.01 -0.52 -34.43
CA ASN A 4 -28.32 0.64 -34.97
C ASN A 4 -28.47 1.81 -33.99
N ILE A 5 -27.36 2.31 -33.46
CA ILE A 5 -27.30 3.61 -32.80
C ILE A 5 -26.73 4.57 -33.82
N GLU A 6 -27.53 5.55 -34.16
CA GLU A 6 -27.20 6.66 -35.05
C GLU A 6 -25.96 7.40 -34.55
N GLU A 7 -24.93 7.43 -35.39
CA GLU A 7 -23.83 8.38 -35.31
C GLU A 7 -24.39 9.80 -35.54
N ASN A 8 -24.39 10.64 -34.50
CA ASN A 8 -24.04 12.07 -34.56
C ASN A 8 -24.44 12.84 -33.28
N SER A 9 -23.65 12.65 -32.23
CA SER A 9 -23.28 13.68 -31.24
C SER A 9 -22.21 13.07 -30.34
N SER A 10 -20.94 13.36 -30.60
CA SER A 10 -19.83 12.94 -29.74
C SER A 10 -19.93 13.69 -28.40
N PHE A 11 -20.80 13.24 -27.50
CA PHE A 11 -20.75 13.66 -26.11
C PHE A 11 -19.40 13.17 -25.55
N PHE A 12 -18.49 14.10 -25.29
CA PHE A 12 -17.25 13.79 -24.58
C PHE A 12 -17.63 13.29 -23.17
N SER A 13 -17.69 11.97 -22.99
CA SER A 13 -17.87 11.37 -21.66
C SER A 13 -16.50 11.26 -21.00
N SER A 14 -16.33 11.81 -19.80
CA SER A 14 -15.17 11.58 -18.95
C SER A 14 -15.45 10.34 -18.09
N ASN A 15 -14.69 9.27 -18.30
CA ASN A 15 -14.85 8.02 -17.58
C ASN A 15 -13.74 7.87 -16.54
N VAL A 16 -14.06 7.33 -15.36
CA VAL A 16 -13.07 7.03 -14.32
C VAL A 16 -12.95 5.53 -14.17
N TYR A 17 -11.71 5.04 -14.24
CA TYR A 17 -11.35 3.64 -14.05
C TYR A 17 -10.38 3.50 -12.88
N VAL A 18 -10.41 2.35 -12.22
CA VAL A 18 -9.45 1.95 -11.19
C VAL A 18 -8.87 0.59 -11.50
N ALA A 19 -7.58 0.43 -11.25
CA ALA A 19 -6.84 -0.82 -11.33
C ALA A 19 -5.83 -0.91 -10.19
N ASP A 20 -5.42 -2.12 -9.84
CA ASP A 20 -4.29 -2.32 -8.92
C ASP A 20 -2.99 -2.15 -9.69
N LEU A 21 -2.01 -1.47 -9.09
CA LEU A 21 -0.70 -1.27 -9.70
C LEU A 21 0.00 -2.59 -10.04
N ASN A 22 -0.28 -3.70 -9.36
CA ASN A 22 0.32 -5.00 -9.64
C ASN A 22 -0.29 -5.71 -10.86
N THR A 23 -1.50 -5.31 -11.28
CA THR A 23 -2.20 -5.82 -12.47
C THR A 23 -2.92 -4.67 -13.19
N PRO A 24 -2.18 -3.66 -13.69
CA PRO A 24 -2.78 -2.41 -14.18
C PRO A 24 -3.63 -2.59 -15.44
N TRP A 25 -3.47 -3.71 -16.16
CA TRP A 25 -4.33 -4.08 -17.29
C TRP A 25 -5.74 -4.49 -16.86
N GLN A 26 -5.96 -4.86 -15.59
CA GLN A 26 -7.29 -5.21 -15.08
C GLN A 26 -7.99 -3.96 -14.54
N VAL A 27 -8.65 -3.24 -15.45
CA VAL A 27 -9.34 -1.98 -15.14
C VAL A 27 -10.82 -2.17 -14.83
N HIS A 28 -11.33 -1.37 -13.91
CA HIS A 28 -12.73 -1.38 -13.47
C HIS A 28 -13.31 0.02 -13.59
N LYS A 29 -14.36 0.19 -14.40
CA LYS A 29 -15.05 1.46 -14.57
C LYS A 29 -15.88 1.78 -13.33
N ILE A 30 -15.69 2.98 -12.75
CA ILE A 30 -16.40 3.45 -11.56
C ILE A 30 -17.44 4.51 -11.92
N LEU A 31 -17.10 5.43 -12.82
CA LEU A 31 -17.94 6.57 -13.16
C LEU A 31 -17.95 6.79 -14.68
N CYS A 32 -19.14 7.10 -15.20
CA CYS A 32 -19.36 7.67 -16.52
C CYS A 32 -19.88 9.09 -16.30
N ASN A 33 -19.05 10.10 -16.56
CA ASN A 33 -19.39 11.50 -16.32
C ASN A 33 -19.54 12.25 -17.63
N SER A 34 -20.47 13.20 -17.68
CA SER A 34 -20.67 14.05 -18.85
C SER A 34 -19.69 15.23 -18.91
N ALA A 35 -19.14 15.63 -17.75
CA ALA A 35 -18.16 16.70 -17.64
C ALA A 35 -16.76 16.15 -17.41
N PRO A 36 -15.71 16.88 -17.84
CA PRO A 36 -14.33 16.52 -17.55
C PRO A 36 -14.09 16.40 -16.03
N VAL A 37 -13.44 15.32 -15.64
CA VAL A 37 -12.93 15.14 -14.27
C VAL A 37 -11.67 15.98 -14.12
N THR A 38 -11.66 16.85 -13.11
CA THR A 38 -10.55 17.76 -12.80
C THR A 38 -9.75 17.31 -11.58
N VAL A 39 -10.36 16.53 -10.69
CA VAL A 39 -9.74 16.07 -9.45
C VAL A 39 -9.96 14.59 -9.23
N LEU A 40 -8.87 13.87 -8.98
CA LEU A 40 -8.86 12.51 -8.45
C LEU A 40 -7.97 12.49 -7.21
N GLN A 41 -8.52 12.13 -6.06
CA GLN A 41 -7.76 12.03 -4.81
C GLN A 41 -8.15 10.78 -4.03
N TRP A 42 -7.15 10.04 -3.60
CA TRP A 42 -7.30 8.97 -2.62
C TRP A 42 -7.20 9.54 -1.20
N ASP A 43 -7.99 9.01 -0.28
CA ASP A 43 -7.72 9.25 1.14
C ASP A 43 -6.43 8.53 1.58
N PHE A 44 -5.89 8.92 2.73
CA PHE A 44 -4.64 8.36 3.23
C PHE A 44 -4.70 6.84 3.50
N THR A 45 -5.91 6.25 3.61
CA THR A 45 -6.08 4.80 3.80
C THR A 45 -6.26 4.02 2.50
N GLY A 46 -6.47 4.70 1.37
CA GLY A 46 -6.77 4.06 0.07
C GLY A 46 -8.16 3.43 -0.01
N LYS A 47 -9.12 3.83 0.84
CA LYS A 47 -10.49 3.29 0.91
C LYS A 47 -11.54 4.19 0.29
N LEU A 48 -11.25 5.49 0.20
CA LEU A 48 -12.13 6.49 -0.38
C LEU A 48 -11.44 7.12 -1.59
N LEU A 49 -12.19 7.20 -2.68
CA LEU A 49 -11.79 7.90 -3.89
C LEU A 49 -12.68 9.11 -4.08
N LEU A 50 -12.10 10.31 -4.03
CA LEU A 50 -12.75 11.57 -4.34
C LEU A 50 -12.58 11.89 -5.82
N ILE A 51 -13.70 12.20 -6.48
CA ILE A 51 -13.79 12.62 -7.88
C ILE A 51 -14.47 13.98 -7.92
N GLY A 52 -13.80 14.99 -8.46
CA GLY A 52 -14.35 16.32 -8.70
C GLY A 52 -14.39 16.63 -10.19
N ASP A 53 -15.43 17.32 -10.65
CA ASP A 53 -15.61 17.66 -12.07
C ASP A 53 -15.82 19.15 -12.34
N GLU A 54 -15.75 19.51 -13.62
CA GLU A 54 -16.00 20.87 -14.08
C GLU A 54 -17.45 21.31 -13.89
N ASN A 55 -18.43 20.44 -13.64
CA ASN A 55 -19.80 20.88 -13.37
C ASN A 55 -20.02 21.24 -11.89
N GLY A 56 -18.95 21.28 -11.09
CA GLY A 56 -19.03 21.60 -9.68
C GLY A 56 -19.49 20.42 -8.83
N CYS A 57 -19.56 19.21 -9.40
CA CYS A 57 -19.97 18.03 -8.68
C CYS A 57 -18.76 17.30 -8.09
N THR A 58 -18.84 17.01 -6.80
CA THR A 58 -17.88 16.15 -6.09
C THR A 58 -18.55 14.86 -5.66
N ARG A 59 -17.94 13.72 -6.00
CA ARG A 59 -18.40 12.39 -5.61
C ARG A 59 -17.31 11.67 -4.84
N ILE A 60 -17.68 10.97 -3.78
CA ILE A 60 -16.78 10.13 -3.00
C ILE A 60 -17.27 8.70 -3.15
N TYR A 61 -16.39 7.82 -3.61
CA TYR A 61 -16.65 6.40 -3.79
C TYR A 61 -15.89 5.58 -2.75
N THR A 62 -16.43 4.41 -2.39
CA THR A 62 -15.78 3.46 -1.49
C THR A 62 -15.95 2.02 -1.98
N THR A 63 -15.06 1.14 -1.55
CA THR A 63 -15.11 -0.30 -1.86
C THR A 63 -15.74 -1.07 -0.68
N PRO A 64 -17.00 -1.53 -0.78
CA PRO A 64 -17.54 -2.48 0.19
C PRO A 64 -16.64 -3.73 0.23
N ASP A 65 -16.46 -4.30 1.42
CA ASP A 65 -15.70 -5.54 1.66
C ASP A 65 -14.25 -5.58 1.12
N HIS A 66 -13.68 -4.41 0.82
CA HIS A 66 -12.33 -4.25 0.26
C HIS A 66 -12.15 -5.04 -1.05
N ILE A 67 -13.12 -4.92 -1.96
CA ILE A 67 -13.11 -5.53 -3.29
C ILE A 67 -12.88 -4.43 -4.33
N LEU A 68 -11.83 -4.55 -5.14
CA LEU A 68 -11.39 -3.48 -6.05
C LEU A 68 -12.33 -3.24 -7.24
N ASN A 69 -13.09 -4.24 -7.67
CA ASN A 69 -14.01 -4.12 -8.80
C ASN A 69 -15.46 -3.82 -8.38
N ASP A 70 -15.71 -3.58 -7.09
CA ASP A 70 -17.02 -3.20 -6.57
C ASP A 70 -16.90 -1.83 -5.87
N TRP A 71 -17.54 -0.83 -6.45
CA TRP A 71 -17.47 0.56 -6.00
C TRP A 71 -18.85 1.12 -5.79
N GLN A 72 -19.05 1.74 -4.63
CA GLN A 72 -20.31 2.36 -4.25
C GLN A 72 -20.12 3.85 -4.02
N LEU A 73 -21.07 4.64 -4.53
CA LEU A 73 -21.14 6.07 -4.25
C LEU A 73 -21.46 6.25 -2.75
N TYR A 74 -20.52 6.84 -2.03
CA TYR A 74 -20.65 7.14 -0.60
C TYR A 74 -21.30 8.51 -0.38
N LEU A 75 -20.92 9.51 -1.17
CA LEU A 75 -21.40 10.88 -1.04
C LEU A 75 -21.36 11.59 -2.38
N GLU A 76 -22.35 12.42 -2.67
CA GLU A 76 -22.38 13.35 -3.79
C GLU A 76 -22.71 14.76 -3.29
N VAL A 77 -21.94 15.73 -3.78
CA VAL A 77 -21.97 17.12 -3.34
C VAL A 77 -21.89 18.04 -4.55
N PRO A 78 -23.01 18.64 -4.97
CA PRO A 78 -23.01 19.65 -6.03
C PRO A 78 -22.70 21.05 -5.46
N LEU A 79 -21.82 21.78 -6.15
CA LEU A 79 -21.60 23.22 -6.00
C LEU A 79 -22.06 23.90 -7.29
N GLU A 80 -23.33 24.31 -7.33
CA GLU A 80 -23.96 24.85 -8.54
C GLU A 80 -23.23 26.11 -9.06
N GLY A 81 -22.93 26.12 -10.36
CA GLY A 81 -22.26 27.25 -11.01
C GLY A 81 -20.75 27.34 -10.72
N GLU A 82 -20.17 26.36 -10.02
CA GLU A 82 -18.74 26.29 -9.74
C GLU A 82 -18.05 25.22 -10.59
N HIS A 83 -16.72 25.32 -10.72
CA HIS A 83 -15.88 24.27 -11.30
C HIS A 83 -14.89 23.80 -10.23
N ILE A 84 -14.85 22.50 -9.93
CA ILE A 84 -13.91 21.97 -8.93
C ILE A 84 -12.50 22.06 -9.51
N LEU A 85 -11.58 22.69 -8.78
CA LEU A 85 -10.19 22.89 -9.21
C LEU A 85 -9.20 22.03 -8.40
N ALA A 86 -9.39 21.95 -7.08
CA ALA A 86 -8.55 21.17 -6.19
C ALA A 86 -9.37 20.62 -5.02
N ALA A 87 -8.94 19.49 -4.47
CA ALA A 87 -9.53 18.93 -3.26
C ALA A 87 -8.49 18.22 -2.41
N ALA A 88 -8.77 18.13 -1.11
CA ALA A 88 -7.97 17.36 -0.16
C ALA A 88 -8.87 16.73 0.91
N PHE A 89 -8.58 15.48 1.30
CA PHE A 89 -9.20 14.89 2.48
C PHE A 89 -8.70 15.59 3.76
N PHE A 90 -9.50 15.55 4.82
CA PHE A 90 -9.04 16.02 6.13
C PHE A 90 -7.90 15.14 6.64
N HIS A 91 -6.81 15.79 7.05
CA HIS A 91 -5.64 15.09 7.57
C HIS A 91 -5.95 14.49 8.94
N PRO A 92 -5.63 13.20 9.20
CA PRO A 92 -5.98 12.52 10.45
C PRO A 92 -5.09 12.91 11.64
N GLY A 93 -4.03 13.69 11.42
CA GLY A 93 -3.04 14.04 12.45
C GLY A 93 -2.03 12.93 12.74
N LYS A 94 -1.91 11.95 11.84
CA LYS A 94 -0.95 10.85 11.96
C LYS A 94 0.19 11.05 10.97
N LYS A 95 1.38 11.35 11.47
CA LYS A 95 2.61 11.43 10.68
C LYS A 95 3.71 10.66 11.39
N ILE A 96 4.39 9.78 10.65
CA ILE A 96 5.54 9.01 11.13
C ILE A 96 6.72 9.37 10.23
N CYS A 97 7.86 9.68 10.83
CA CYS A 97 9.10 9.96 10.11
C CYS A 97 10.25 9.12 10.67
N LEU A 98 11.25 8.87 9.83
CA LEU A 98 12.54 8.34 10.26
C LEU A 98 13.29 9.42 11.06
N ASN A 99 13.75 9.04 12.24
CA ASN A 99 14.66 9.84 13.04
C ASN A 99 16.08 9.67 12.48
N THR A 100 16.61 10.70 11.81
CA THR A 100 17.93 10.65 11.17
C THR A 100 19.08 10.47 12.15
N GLU A 101 18.94 10.98 13.38
CA GLU A 101 19.95 10.86 14.44
C GLU A 101 19.95 9.45 15.05
N LYS A 102 18.79 8.78 15.04
CA LYS A 102 18.60 7.43 15.58
C LYS A 102 18.33 6.40 14.48
N LYS A 103 18.77 6.64 13.25
CA LYS A 103 18.50 5.77 12.09
C LYS A 103 19.06 4.35 12.26
N ASP A 104 20.14 4.23 13.04
CA ASP A 104 20.82 2.97 13.35
C ASP A 104 20.34 2.36 14.68
N SER A 105 19.35 2.97 15.34
CA SER A 105 18.74 2.42 16.55
C SER A 105 18.10 1.06 16.24
N SER A 106 18.34 0.10 17.12
CA SER A 106 17.65 -1.18 17.07
C SER A 106 16.18 -1.06 17.45
N CYS A 107 15.78 -0.11 18.30
CA CYS A 107 14.39 0.04 18.73
C CYS A 107 13.56 0.81 17.69
N TYR A 108 12.45 0.22 17.23
CA TYR A 108 11.57 0.85 16.25
C TYR A 108 10.97 2.18 16.72
N PHE A 109 10.62 2.30 18.00
CA PHE A 109 10.04 3.54 18.54
C PHE A 109 11.06 4.68 18.69
N ASP A 110 12.36 4.36 18.72
CA ASP A 110 13.43 5.35 18.66
C ASP A 110 13.77 5.74 17.23
N LYS A 111 13.76 4.75 16.33
CA LYS A 111 14.08 4.90 14.90
C LYS A 111 12.98 5.63 14.13
N PHE A 112 11.72 5.33 14.41
CA PHE A 112 10.55 5.95 13.79
C PHE A 112 9.78 6.73 14.85
N SER A 113 9.67 8.05 14.64
CA SER A 113 9.01 8.93 15.59
C SER A 113 7.68 9.43 15.04
N HIS A 114 6.66 9.45 15.91
CA HIS A 114 5.44 10.17 15.63
C HIS A 114 5.72 11.66 15.69
N VAL A 115 5.59 12.33 14.54
CA VAL A 115 5.75 13.77 14.46
C VAL A 115 4.47 14.42 14.99
N LYS A 116 4.63 15.42 15.86
CA LYS A 116 3.48 16.21 16.35
C LYS A 116 2.83 16.89 15.15
N PHE A 117 1.65 16.42 14.78
CA PHE A 117 0.86 16.94 13.67
C PHE A 117 -0.62 16.92 14.07
N ALA A 118 -1.29 18.07 14.03
CA ALA A 118 -2.70 18.15 14.38
C ALA A 118 -3.58 17.66 13.22
N CYS A 119 -4.69 16.99 13.54
CA CYS A 119 -5.70 16.67 12.53
C CYS A 119 -6.38 17.96 12.01
N SER A 120 -6.84 17.91 10.76
CA SER A 120 -7.42 19.09 10.10
C SER A 120 -8.70 19.58 10.78
N VAL A 121 -9.54 18.64 11.21
CA VAL A 121 -10.81 18.92 11.89
C VAL A 121 -10.95 17.98 13.08
N LYS A 122 -11.29 18.55 14.23
CA LYS A 122 -11.52 17.81 15.47
C LYS A 122 -13.01 17.64 15.73
N GLN A 123 -13.40 16.49 16.26
CA GLN A 123 -14.70 16.23 16.86
C GLN A 123 -14.61 16.29 18.39
N PHE A 124 -15.76 16.07 19.05
CA PHE A 124 -15.82 15.94 20.50
C PHE A 124 -14.77 14.93 21.02
N GLY A 125 -14.09 15.28 22.11
CA GLY A 125 -13.00 14.48 22.68
C GLY A 125 -11.68 14.54 21.90
N GLY A 126 -11.52 15.47 20.95
CA GLY A 126 -10.26 15.69 20.23
C GLY A 126 -9.94 14.66 19.15
N ARG A 127 -10.91 13.80 18.79
CA ARG A 127 -10.76 12.80 17.73
C ARG A 127 -10.77 13.47 16.34
N PRO A 128 -10.02 12.94 15.35
CA PRO A 128 -10.08 13.46 13.99
C PRO A 128 -11.45 13.22 13.36
N SER A 129 -11.95 14.20 12.61
CA SER A 129 -13.13 14.05 11.75
C SER A 129 -12.73 13.62 10.34
N SER A 130 -13.59 12.85 9.69
CA SER A 130 -13.48 12.56 8.25
C SER A 130 -14.25 13.60 7.44
N GLY A 131 -13.70 13.99 6.30
CA GLY A 131 -14.25 15.05 5.46
C GLY A 131 -13.28 15.46 4.38
N VAL A 132 -13.69 16.44 3.58
CA VAL A 132 -12.93 16.96 2.45
C VAL A 132 -13.00 18.49 2.41
N LEU A 133 -11.92 19.12 1.96
CA LEU A 133 -11.87 20.53 1.59
C LEU A 133 -11.81 20.61 0.06
N LEU A 134 -12.67 21.41 -0.53
CA LEU A 134 -12.78 21.66 -1.96
C LEU A 134 -12.43 23.12 -2.24
N LEU A 135 -11.77 23.35 -3.38
CA LEU A 135 -11.49 24.67 -3.94
C LEU A 135 -12.00 24.73 -5.38
N THR A 136 -12.71 25.79 -5.71
CA THR A 136 -13.24 26.02 -7.06
C THR A 136 -12.43 27.06 -7.83
N THR A 137 -12.63 27.13 -9.15
CA THR A 137 -11.98 28.13 -10.01
C THR A 137 -12.39 29.58 -9.70
N THR A 138 -13.51 29.81 -9.00
CA THR A 138 -13.93 31.15 -8.56
C THR A 138 -13.35 31.54 -7.18
N GLY A 139 -12.57 30.64 -6.58
CA GLY A 139 -12.05 30.81 -5.22
C GLY A 139 -13.07 30.53 -4.12
N MET A 140 -14.13 29.77 -4.40
CA MET A 140 -15.01 29.24 -3.35
C MET A 140 -14.31 28.06 -2.68
N LEU A 141 -14.31 28.06 -1.35
CA LEU A 141 -13.98 26.92 -0.52
C LEU A 141 -15.26 26.21 -0.09
N ALA A 142 -15.24 24.88 -0.08
CA ALA A 142 -16.29 24.09 0.55
C ALA A 142 -15.66 23.03 1.46
N ALA A 143 -16.10 22.95 2.71
CA ALA A 143 -15.68 21.94 3.66
C ALA A 143 -16.86 21.01 3.92
N VAL A 144 -16.71 19.73 3.58
CA VAL A 144 -17.74 18.70 3.70
C VAL A 144 -17.30 17.67 4.72
N LEU A 145 -18.07 17.48 5.79
CA LEU A 145 -17.85 16.41 6.74
C LEU A 145 -18.56 15.15 6.26
N LEU A 146 -17.85 14.03 6.29
CA LEU A 146 -18.44 12.74 5.95
C LEU A 146 -19.43 12.31 7.04
N PRO A 147 -20.61 11.78 6.66
CA PRO A 147 -21.53 11.16 7.61
C PRO A 147 -20.83 10.05 8.39
N GLN A 148 -21.16 9.87 9.66
CA GLN A 148 -20.70 8.70 10.41
C GLN A 148 -21.65 7.53 10.16
N THR A 149 -21.12 6.37 9.79
CA THR A 149 -21.92 5.17 9.48
C THR A 149 -22.78 4.67 10.65
N THR A 150 -22.46 5.06 11.87
CA THR A 150 -23.13 4.62 13.11
C THR A 150 -24.23 5.55 13.58
N THR A 151 -24.33 6.77 13.03
CA THR A 151 -25.31 7.77 13.44
C THR A 151 -26.02 8.29 12.20
N GLN A 152 -27.35 8.42 12.24
CA GLN A 152 -28.15 9.03 11.16
C GLN A 152 -27.93 10.56 11.07
N THR A 153 -26.71 11.04 11.35
CA THR A 153 -26.37 12.45 11.29
C THR A 153 -26.31 12.90 9.83
N PRO A 154 -27.00 13.99 9.46
CA PRO A 154 -26.94 14.52 8.11
C PRO A 154 -25.51 14.97 7.75
N MET A 155 -25.24 15.05 6.45
CA MET A 155 -24.03 15.67 5.93
C MET A 155 -23.93 17.11 6.43
N VAL A 156 -22.75 17.51 6.91
CA VAL A 156 -22.48 18.90 7.31
C VAL A 156 -21.54 19.53 6.30
N MET A 157 -21.95 20.65 5.71
CA MET A 157 -21.16 21.42 4.75
C MET A 157 -21.08 22.88 5.22
N ALA A 158 -19.96 23.53 4.94
CA ALA A 158 -19.85 24.98 4.92
C ALA A 158 -19.15 25.44 3.63
N THR A 159 -19.46 26.65 3.19
CA THR A 159 -18.79 27.31 2.06
C THR A 159 -18.29 28.69 2.47
N GLU A 160 -17.14 29.10 1.97
CA GLU A 160 -16.56 30.42 2.25
C GLU A 160 -15.73 30.91 1.06
N CYS A 161 -15.43 32.21 0.97
CA CYS A 161 -14.48 32.71 -0.03
C CYS A 161 -13.04 32.47 0.42
N LEU A 162 -12.17 32.02 -0.48
CA LEU A 162 -10.73 31.85 -0.20
C LEU A 162 -10.07 33.19 0.14
N GLY A 163 -10.39 34.24 -0.60
CA GLY A 163 -9.92 35.60 -0.36
C GLY A 163 -11.04 36.56 0.04
N PRO A 164 -10.73 37.85 0.20
CA PRO A 164 -11.72 38.89 0.52
C PRO A 164 -12.84 39.02 -0.51
N SER A 165 -12.55 38.66 -1.76
CA SER A 165 -13.50 38.56 -2.87
C SER A 165 -13.21 37.31 -3.68
N ARG A 166 -14.21 36.86 -4.45
CA ARG A 166 -14.01 35.84 -5.48
C ARG A 166 -13.04 36.33 -6.55
N GLY A 167 -12.35 35.39 -7.19
CA GLY A 167 -11.36 35.68 -8.22
C GLY A 167 -11.21 34.50 -9.16
N PHE A 168 -10.53 34.72 -10.29
CA PHE A 168 -10.27 33.64 -11.24
C PHE A 168 -8.98 32.92 -10.88
N ILE A 169 -9.10 31.63 -10.57
CA ILE A 169 -7.98 30.74 -10.23
C ILE A 169 -7.86 29.68 -11.31
N LYS A 170 -6.67 29.60 -11.91
CA LYS A 170 -6.34 28.61 -12.95
C LYS A 170 -5.54 27.44 -12.41
N ASN A 171 -4.64 27.69 -11.46
CA ASN A 171 -3.79 26.68 -10.86
C ASN A 171 -3.86 26.79 -9.35
N ALA A 172 -3.95 25.65 -8.67
CA ALA A 172 -3.94 25.58 -7.22
C ALA A 172 -3.29 24.30 -6.72
N ASP A 173 -2.74 24.34 -5.51
CA ASP A 173 -2.33 23.15 -4.77
C ASP A 173 -2.57 23.34 -3.26
N ILE A 174 -2.87 22.23 -2.59
CA ILE A 174 -3.26 22.19 -1.17
C ILE A 174 -2.24 21.36 -0.38
N CYS A 175 -1.67 21.97 0.66
CA CYS A 175 -0.74 21.36 1.60
C CYS A 175 -1.33 21.35 3.02
N TYR A 176 -0.92 20.40 3.85
CA TYR A 176 -1.31 20.30 5.25
C TYR A 176 -0.30 21.01 6.16
N GLY A 177 -0.79 21.98 6.94
CA GLY A 177 -0.02 22.63 7.98
C GLY A 177 0.02 21.83 9.28
N LYS A 178 1.16 21.90 10.00
CA LYS A 178 1.42 21.16 11.26
C LYS A 178 0.34 21.36 12.35
N ASN A 179 -0.37 22.49 12.32
CA ASN A 179 -1.42 22.85 13.28
C ASN A 179 -2.84 22.48 12.80
N GLY A 180 -2.99 21.65 11.77
CA GLY A 180 -4.30 21.20 11.25
C GLY A 180 -4.98 22.21 10.33
N HIS A 181 -4.30 23.28 9.93
CA HIS A 181 -4.77 24.15 8.86
C HIS A 181 -4.31 23.61 7.51
N PHE A 182 -4.93 24.09 6.44
CA PHE A 182 -4.52 23.88 5.07
C PHE A 182 -3.77 25.11 4.59
N LEU A 183 -2.76 24.90 3.76
CA LEU A 183 -2.03 25.94 3.06
C LEU A 183 -2.33 25.81 1.58
N ILE A 184 -2.87 26.87 0.99
CA ILE A 184 -3.36 26.86 -0.39
C ILE A 184 -2.55 27.88 -1.18
N ALA A 185 -1.87 27.42 -2.21
CA ALA A 185 -1.18 28.28 -3.17
C ALA A 185 -2.01 28.36 -4.45
N VAL A 186 -2.22 29.55 -4.99
CA VAL A 186 -3.07 29.79 -6.16
C VAL A 186 -2.44 30.76 -7.15
N SER A 187 -2.78 30.60 -8.43
CA SER A 187 -2.42 31.54 -9.49
C SER A 187 -3.55 31.68 -10.51
N SER A 188 -3.67 32.88 -11.08
CA SER A 188 -4.56 33.18 -12.21
C SER A 188 -4.04 32.61 -13.54
N GLY A 189 -2.83 32.05 -13.57
CA GLY A 189 -2.13 31.61 -14.79
C GLY A 189 -1.33 32.72 -15.46
N ASP A 190 -1.54 33.98 -15.07
CA ASP A 190 -0.79 35.14 -15.57
C ASP A 190 0.50 35.31 -14.75
N PRO A 191 1.70 35.19 -15.38
CA PRO A 191 2.98 35.37 -14.69
C PRO A 191 3.24 36.79 -14.16
N SER A 192 2.48 37.78 -14.63
CA SER A 192 2.55 39.16 -14.13
C SER A 192 1.80 39.35 -12.80
N MET A 193 0.89 38.43 -12.47
CA MET A 193 0.16 38.40 -11.21
C MET A 193 0.92 37.58 -10.16
N PRO A 194 0.77 37.91 -8.86
CA PRO A 194 1.50 37.19 -7.83
C PRO A 194 0.91 35.79 -7.62
N VAL A 195 1.77 34.84 -7.25
CA VAL A 195 1.32 33.58 -6.66
C VAL A 195 0.87 33.88 -5.23
N GLN A 196 -0.42 33.70 -4.97
CA GLN A 196 -1.03 34.00 -3.68
C GLN A 196 -1.07 32.76 -2.81
N CYS A 197 -0.82 32.93 -1.51
CA CYS A 197 -0.88 31.86 -0.52
C CYS A 197 -1.93 32.19 0.54
N TYR A 198 -2.61 31.18 1.06
CA TYR A 198 -3.66 31.31 2.07
C TYR A 198 -3.49 30.23 3.14
N THR A 199 -3.82 30.56 4.39
CA THR A 199 -4.06 29.57 5.44
C THR A 199 -5.55 29.43 5.66
N VAL A 200 -6.03 28.19 5.62
CA VAL A 200 -7.44 27.85 5.77
C VAL A 200 -7.59 26.90 6.95
N SER A 201 -8.44 27.26 7.90
CA SER A 201 -8.79 26.40 9.03
C SER A 201 -10.25 25.99 8.95
N VAL A 202 -10.53 24.73 9.24
CA VAL A 202 -11.88 24.17 9.29
C VAL A 202 -12.15 23.70 10.71
N LYS A 203 -13.27 24.13 11.30
CA LYS A 203 -13.68 23.73 12.65
C LYS A 203 -15.11 23.21 12.64
N LYS A 204 -15.33 22.10 13.34
CA LYS A 204 -16.68 21.66 13.70
C LYS A 204 -17.03 22.27 15.06
N ILE A 205 -18.09 23.08 15.10
CA ILE A 205 -18.65 23.65 16.33
C ILE A 205 -20.09 23.16 16.39
N ASP A 206 -20.40 22.34 17.39
CA ASP A 206 -21.67 21.60 17.49
C ASP A 206 -21.96 20.84 16.17
N ASP A 207 -23.10 21.12 15.53
CA ASP A 207 -23.49 20.52 14.25
C ASP A 207 -23.16 21.40 13.04
N LYS A 208 -22.37 22.46 13.22
CA LYS A 208 -21.96 23.37 12.14
C LYS A 208 -20.48 23.22 11.81
N CYS A 209 -20.17 23.40 10.53
CA CYS A 209 -18.81 23.56 10.05
C CYS A 209 -18.54 25.05 9.84
N ILE A 210 -17.33 25.51 10.19
CA ILE A 210 -16.90 26.89 9.98
C ILE A 210 -15.54 26.84 9.27
N ILE A 211 -15.44 27.59 8.17
CA ILE A 211 -14.21 27.79 7.43
C ILE A 211 -13.71 29.19 7.74
N THR A 212 -12.42 29.33 8.05
CA THR A 212 -11.76 30.63 8.16
C THR A 212 -10.55 30.65 7.25
N SER A 213 -10.46 31.65 6.38
CA SER A 213 -9.33 31.86 5.48
C SER A 213 -8.57 33.14 5.84
N GLN A 214 -7.25 33.10 5.75
CA GLN A 214 -6.38 34.27 5.92
C GLN A 214 -5.33 34.30 4.82
N THR A 215 -5.15 35.47 4.19
CA THR A 215 -4.11 35.70 3.19
C THR A 215 -2.73 35.67 3.83
N LEU A 216 -1.80 34.95 3.20
CA LEU A 216 -0.39 34.89 3.55
C LEU A 216 0.46 35.72 2.58
N LEU A 217 1.78 35.70 2.78
CA LEU A 217 2.70 36.35 1.86
C LEU A 217 2.57 35.74 0.46
N ALA A 218 2.47 36.62 -0.53
CA ALA A 218 2.51 36.29 -1.94
C ALA A 218 3.89 36.65 -2.51
N PHE A 219 4.21 36.14 -3.69
CA PHE A 219 5.44 36.49 -4.39
C PHE A 219 5.19 36.59 -5.88
N PHE A 220 6.04 37.34 -6.57
CA PHE A 220 5.99 37.49 -8.01
C PHE A 220 7.13 36.71 -8.66
N LEU A 221 6.85 35.98 -9.74
CA LEU A 221 7.87 35.21 -10.45
C LEU A 221 9.03 36.09 -10.93
N PHE A 222 8.77 37.37 -11.26
CA PHE A 222 9.80 38.30 -11.74
C PHE A 222 10.78 38.78 -10.66
N GLU A 223 10.56 38.48 -9.38
CA GLU A 223 11.53 38.75 -8.31
C GLU A 223 12.76 37.82 -8.40
N ALA A 224 12.69 36.77 -9.22
CA ALA A 224 13.83 35.90 -9.51
C ALA A 224 14.97 36.65 -10.25
N PRO A 225 16.21 36.14 -10.21
CA PRO A 225 17.33 36.71 -10.98
C PRO A 225 17.02 36.78 -12.48
N LYS A 226 17.57 37.78 -13.17
CA LYS A 226 17.32 37.98 -14.61
C LYS A 226 17.63 36.72 -15.43
N GLU A 227 18.62 35.94 -15.03
CA GLU A 227 19.00 34.66 -15.63
C GLU A 227 17.84 33.66 -15.66
N ALA A 228 17.07 33.55 -14.58
CA ALA A 228 15.90 32.68 -14.49
C ALA A 228 14.73 33.15 -15.39
N LEU A 229 14.76 34.43 -15.79
CA LEU A 229 13.65 35.14 -16.43
C LEU A 229 13.90 35.52 -17.89
N LYS A 230 15.13 35.32 -18.39
CA LYS A 230 15.66 36.02 -19.58
C LYS A 230 14.88 35.78 -20.88
N GLN A 231 14.06 34.72 -20.98
CA GLN A 231 13.33 34.36 -22.20
C GLN A 231 11.86 33.98 -21.99
N VAL A 232 11.48 33.33 -20.88
CA VAL A 232 10.12 32.80 -20.69
C VAL A 232 9.09 33.89 -20.42
N ILE A 233 9.34 34.82 -19.49
CA ILE A 233 8.35 35.84 -19.07
C ILE A 233 8.30 37.06 -20.02
N LYS A 234 9.29 37.23 -20.90
CA LYS A 234 9.24 38.26 -21.95
C LYS A 234 8.28 37.91 -23.09
N ASP A 235 7.95 36.62 -23.23
CA ASP A 235 6.94 36.18 -24.18
C ASP A 235 5.55 36.59 -23.67
N LYS A 236 4.79 37.32 -24.50
CA LYS A 236 3.42 37.74 -24.16
C LYS A 236 2.49 36.55 -23.96
N ASN A 237 2.86 35.38 -24.48
CA ASN A 237 2.10 34.13 -24.35
C ASN A 237 2.57 33.27 -23.16
N CYS A 238 3.40 33.81 -22.26
CA CYS A 238 3.84 33.09 -21.08
C CYS A 238 2.67 32.84 -20.13
N THR A 239 2.51 31.61 -19.68
CA THR A 239 1.51 31.25 -18.67
C THR A 239 2.12 30.36 -17.60
N ILE A 240 1.71 30.57 -16.35
CA ILE A 240 1.96 29.58 -15.29
C ILE A 240 1.13 28.35 -15.62
N SER A 241 1.79 27.19 -15.72
CA SER A 241 1.18 25.92 -16.09
C SER A 241 0.92 25.03 -14.87
N HIS A 242 1.80 25.04 -13.87
CA HIS A 242 1.68 24.25 -12.66
C HIS A 242 2.20 24.99 -11.43
N ILE A 243 1.57 24.72 -10.29
CA ILE A 243 2.03 25.12 -8.96
C ILE A 243 1.90 23.88 -8.09
N LYS A 244 2.96 23.50 -7.38
CA LYS A 244 2.91 22.45 -6.36
C LYS A 244 3.70 22.83 -5.12
N TRP A 245 3.12 22.57 -3.96
CA TRP A 245 3.85 22.52 -2.70
C TRP A 245 4.82 21.36 -2.76
N ILE A 246 6.10 21.60 -2.49
CA ILE A 246 7.10 20.55 -2.68
C ILE A 246 6.92 19.38 -1.68
N MET A 247 6.25 19.65 -0.54
CA MET A 247 5.88 18.65 0.45
C MET A 247 4.40 18.80 0.81
N ARG A 248 3.68 17.67 0.91
CA ARG A 248 2.26 17.67 1.30
C ARG A 248 2.04 17.97 2.79
N GLU A 249 3.04 17.73 3.63
CA GLU A 249 2.95 17.87 5.10
C GLU A 249 4.11 18.70 5.69
N ASP A 250 4.64 19.62 4.87
CA ASP A 250 5.54 20.71 5.30
C ASP A 250 5.50 21.80 4.22
N ALA A 251 5.15 23.02 4.59
CA ALA A 251 4.76 24.06 3.63
C ALA A 251 5.78 25.21 3.57
N ASP A 252 7.06 24.86 3.48
CA ASP A 252 8.13 25.84 3.38
C ASP A 252 8.46 26.21 1.94
N SER A 253 8.12 25.36 0.96
CA SER A 253 8.60 25.50 -0.42
C SER A 253 7.53 25.20 -1.47
N ILE A 254 7.54 25.98 -2.56
CA ILE A 254 6.66 25.84 -3.72
C ILE A 254 7.51 25.74 -4.98
N VAL A 255 7.16 24.82 -5.87
CA VAL A 255 7.66 24.80 -7.25
C VAL A 255 6.60 25.37 -8.19
N VAL A 256 7.02 26.28 -9.07
CA VAL A 256 6.17 26.93 -10.07
C VAL A 256 6.75 26.64 -11.45
N ALA A 257 5.94 26.09 -12.34
CA ALA A 257 6.28 25.90 -13.74
C ALA A 257 5.58 26.95 -14.62
N ALA A 258 6.35 27.58 -15.49
CA ALA A 258 5.85 28.53 -16.49
C ALA A 258 6.25 28.06 -17.90
N ASN A 259 5.32 28.18 -18.84
CA ASN A 259 5.49 27.82 -20.25
C ASN A 259 5.41 29.06 -21.12
N SER A 260 6.32 29.18 -22.09
CA SER A 260 6.23 30.09 -23.24
C SER A 260 6.03 29.28 -24.53
N ASN A 261 6.03 29.92 -25.71
CA ASN A 261 5.72 29.22 -26.96
C ASN A 261 6.63 27.99 -27.23
N ASN A 262 7.92 28.08 -26.93
CA ASN A 262 8.91 27.01 -27.20
C ASN A 262 9.85 26.72 -26.01
N GLN A 263 9.54 27.20 -24.81
CA GLN A 263 10.41 27.02 -23.66
C GLN A 263 9.59 26.88 -22.38
N SER A 264 10.24 26.39 -21.34
CA SER A 264 9.69 26.36 -20.00
C SER A 264 10.73 26.76 -18.96
N CYS A 265 10.23 27.21 -17.81
CA CYS A 265 11.03 27.48 -16.63
C CYS A 265 10.30 26.96 -15.39
N LEU A 266 11.01 26.15 -14.60
CA LEU A 266 10.62 25.77 -13.26
C LEU A 266 11.39 26.65 -12.28
N GLN A 267 10.72 27.15 -11.25
CA GLN A 267 11.33 27.94 -10.18
C GLN A 267 10.92 27.38 -8.82
N VAL A 268 11.87 27.27 -7.89
CA VAL A 268 11.59 26.93 -6.49
C VAL A 268 11.67 28.18 -5.63
N TRP A 269 10.64 28.38 -4.82
CA TRP A 269 10.49 29.46 -3.88
C TRP A 269 10.35 28.87 -2.47
N GLU A 270 11.06 29.44 -1.51
CA GLU A 270 11.09 28.95 -0.12
C GLU A 270 10.83 30.10 0.86
N LEU A 271 9.98 29.87 1.86
CA LEU A 271 9.75 30.78 2.99
C LEU A 271 10.95 30.74 3.93
N ARG A 272 11.69 31.84 4.01
CA ARG A 272 12.84 31.98 4.92
C ARG A 272 12.75 33.22 5.77
N GLU A 273 13.25 33.13 6.99
CA GLU A 273 13.48 34.30 7.84
C GLU A 273 14.58 35.17 7.25
N LYS A 274 14.29 36.47 7.09
CA LYS A 274 15.23 37.46 6.60
C LYS A 274 15.30 38.63 7.58
N PRO A 275 16.50 38.99 8.09
CA PRO A 275 16.68 40.24 8.82
C PRO A 275 16.56 41.40 7.84
N LEU A 276 15.59 42.29 8.07
CA LEU A 276 15.43 43.52 7.31
C LEU A 276 15.92 44.69 8.17
N PRO A 277 16.75 45.59 7.62
CA PRO A 277 17.20 46.76 8.37
C PRO A 277 16.00 47.65 8.71
N VAL A 278 15.88 48.01 9.98
CA VAL A 278 14.88 48.98 10.44
C VAL A 278 15.33 50.35 9.95
N HIS A 279 14.43 51.04 9.23
CA HIS A 279 14.74 52.36 8.70
C HIS A 279 15.10 53.32 9.84
N LYS A 280 16.08 54.21 9.62
CA LYS A 280 16.65 55.11 10.64
C LYS A 280 15.61 55.94 11.38
N SER A 281 14.48 56.25 10.75
CA SER A 281 13.35 56.98 11.36
C SER A 281 12.65 56.23 12.50
N PHE A 282 12.77 54.90 12.55
CA PHE A 282 12.13 54.04 13.56
C PHE A 282 13.15 53.45 14.56
N GLY A 283 14.45 53.63 14.32
CA GLY A 283 15.51 53.14 15.19
C GLY A 283 16.01 54.24 16.14
N ASN A 284 15.70 54.13 17.42
CA ASN A 284 16.28 54.97 18.48
C ASN A 284 17.65 54.39 18.92
N THR A 285 18.70 54.48 18.08
CA THR A 285 20.13 54.36 18.50
C THR A 285 21.10 54.47 17.30
N GLU A 286 22.37 54.78 17.57
CA GLU A 286 23.48 54.83 16.60
C GLU A 286 23.85 53.48 15.94
N SER A 287 23.25 52.37 16.40
CA SER A 287 23.47 51.02 15.86
C SER A 287 22.36 50.59 14.88
N SER A 288 22.75 49.90 13.80
CA SER A 288 21.80 49.33 12.83
C SER A 288 20.92 48.27 13.50
N GLN A 289 19.63 48.58 13.64
CA GLN A 289 18.62 47.64 14.13
C GLN A 289 18.07 46.80 12.97
N PHE A 290 17.81 45.52 13.20
CA PHE A 290 17.23 44.61 12.21
C PHE A 290 15.97 43.96 12.77
N PHE A 291 14.96 43.79 11.91
CA PHE A 291 13.72 43.10 12.22
C PHE A 291 13.62 41.83 11.36
N ASN A 292 13.50 40.68 12.00
CA ASN A 292 13.35 39.41 11.29
C ASN A 292 11.92 39.27 10.78
N ARG A 293 11.78 39.02 9.49
CA ARG A 293 10.49 38.72 8.85
C ARG A 293 10.64 37.51 7.95
N VAL A 294 9.65 36.64 7.94
CA VAL A 294 9.56 35.56 6.95
C VAL A 294 9.21 36.18 5.60
N VAL A 295 9.91 35.81 4.54
CA VAL A 295 9.64 36.22 3.16
C VAL A 295 9.84 35.04 2.22
N TRP A 296 9.09 35.03 1.11
CA TRP A 296 9.41 34.13 0.00
C TRP A 296 10.75 34.52 -0.61
N GLN A 297 11.63 33.56 -0.78
CA GLN A 297 12.92 33.72 -1.40
C GLN A 297 13.06 32.71 -2.53
N TYR A 298 13.38 33.24 -3.71
CA TYR A 298 13.83 32.44 -4.84
C TYR A 298 15.06 31.62 -4.44
N GLN A 299 15.06 30.32 -4.76
CA GLN A 299 16.18 29.40 -4.49
C GLN A 299 16.92 29.00 -5.78
N CYS A 300 16.20 28.36 -6.70
CA CYS A 300 16.78 27.78 -7.90
C CYS A 300 15.78 27.74 -9.07
N HIS A 301 16.29 27.51 -10.28
CA HIS A 301 15.47 27.34 -11.48
C HIS A 301 16.02 26.23 -12.38
N PHE A 302 15.14 25.69 -13.23
CA PHE A 302 15.48 24.82 -14.34
C PHE A 302 14.78 25.31 -15.60
N GLN A 303 15.50 25.40 -16.71
CA GLN A 303 14.96 25.85 -18.01
C GLN A 303 15.11 24.73 -19.03
N TYR A 304 14.11 24.59 -19.91
CA TYR A 304 14.11 23.59 -20.96
C TYR A 304 13.47 24.11 -22.24
N SER A 305 13.87 23.57 -23.39
CA SER A 305 13.45 24.02 -24.73
C SER A 305 12.11 23.44 -25.20
N SER A 306 11.31 22.93 -24.28
CA SER A 306 9.98 22.35 -24.54
C SER A 306 9.04 22.73 -23.40
N LYS A 307 7.72 22.76 -23.67
CA LYS A 307 6.71 23.13 -22.66
C LYS A 307 6.58 22.01 -21.63
N VAL A 308 6.43 22.36 -20.36
CA VAL A 308 6.01 21.41 -19.32
C VAL A 308 4.61 20.90 -19.66
N THR A 309 4.43 19.58 -19.66
CA THR A 309 3.13 18.92 -19.81
C THR A 309 2.56 18.44 -18.49
N ALA A 310 3.43 17.95 -17.59
CA ALA A 310 3.03 17.53 -16.26
C ALA A 310 4.20 17.63 -15.27
N LEU A 311 3.86 17.71 -13.98
CA LEU A 311 4.79 17.93 -12.87
C LEU A 311 4.32 17.14 -11.66
N GLU A 312 5.16 16.25 -11.13
CA GLU A 312 4.86 15.46 -9.95
C GLU A 312 5.98 15.45 -8.92
N ILE A 313 5.58 15.19 -7.67
CA ILE A 313 6.43 15.21 -6.49
C ILE A 313 6.10 14.02 -5.59
N ASN A 314 7.05 13.65 -4.74
CA ASN A 314 6.84 12.54 -3.81
C ASN A 314 5.65 12.81 -2.88
N LYS A 315 4.75 11.82 -2.76
CA LYS A 315 3.55 11.92 -1.92
C LYS A 315 3.86 11.74 -0.44
N LEU A 316 4.79 10.84 -0.12
CA LEU A 316 5.34 10.63 1.21
C LEU A 316 6.79 11.06 1.28
N SER A 317 7.19 11.53 2.46
CA SER A 317 8.59 11.76 2.80
C SER A 317 8.97 10.95 4.03
N LEU A 318 9.94 10.06 3.87
CA LEU A 318 10.48 9.28 4.99
C LEU A 318 11.19 10.18 6.02
N ILE A 319 11.84 11.23 5.54
CA ILE A 319 12.65 12.16 6.34
C ILE A 319 12.00 13.55 6.27
N ASN A 320 11.94 14.27 7.39
CA ASN A 320 11.44 15.64 7.41
C ASN A 320 12.56 16.66 7.08
N SER A 321 13.34 16.41 6.02
CA SER A 321 14.42 17.30 5.55
C SER A 321 14.16 17.78 4.13
N VAL A 322 14.58 19.02 3.85
CA VAL A 322 14.38 19.69 2.55
C VAL A 322 15.17 19.03 1.41
N SER A 323 16.26 18.31 1.74
CA SER A 323 17.16 17.67 0.78
C SER A 323 16.72 16.29 0.26
N SER A 324 15.61 15.74 0.77
CA SER A 324 15.13 14.41 0.36
C SER A 324 14.00 14.52 -0.69
N GLY A 325 14.07 13.66 -1.71
CA GLY A 325 13.07 13.50 -2.75
C GLY A 325 13.39 14.18 -4.09
N TYR A 326 12.44 14.07 -5.02
CA TYR A 326 12.59 14.48 -6.41
C TYR A 326 11.41 15.30 -6.90
N ILE A 327 11.67 16.07 -7.95
CA ILE A 327 10.65 16.67 -8.80
C ILE A 327 10.74 15.99 -10.16
N VAL A 328 9.67 15.33 -10.57
CA VAL A 328 9.57 14.70 -11.90
C VAL A 328 8.77 15.62 -12.80
N VAL A 329 9.34 15.94 -13.96
CA VAL A 329 8.72 16.83 -14.93
C VAL A 329 8.76 16.20 -16.32
N THR A 330 7.67 16.34 -17.06
CA THR A 330 7.58 15.88 -18.44
C THR A 330 7.38 17.05 -19.38
N PHE A 331 7.86 16.89 -20.61
CA PHE A 331 7.84 17.94 -21.62
C PHE A 331 7.11 17.52 -22.90
N SER A 332 6.73 18.52 -23.69
CA SER A 332 5.99 18.35 -24.94
C SER A 332 6.75 17.61 -26.06
N ASP A 333 8.06 17.37 -25.87
CA ASP A 333 8.90 16.54 -26.74
C ASP A 333 9.03 15.08 -26.25
N ASN A 334 8.16 14.67 -25.32
CA ASN A 334 8.10 13.33 -24.73
C ASN A 334 9.35 12.95 -23.91
N THR A 335 10.08 13.94 -23.41
CA THR A 335 11.14 13.72 -22.43
C THR A 335 10.60 13.76 -21.01
N VAL A 336 11.21 12.95 -20.16
CA VAL A 336 10.92 12.81 -18.72
C VAL A 336 12.20 13.15 -17.99
N HIS A 337 12.15 14.12 -17.08
CA HIS A 337 13.30 14.55 -16.28
C HIS A 337 13.00 14.35 -14.80
N CYS A 338 13.94 13.72 -14.10
CA CYS A 338 13.96 13.63 -12.65
C CYS A 338 15.00 14.61 -12.12
N LEU A 339 14.56 15.56 -11.28
CA LEU A 339 15.37 16.66 -10.77
C LEU A 339 15.50 16.55 -9.25
N TYR A 340 16.66 16.96 -8.71
CA TYR A 340 16.82 17.16 -7.27
C TYR A 340 15.85 18.23 -6.78
N ARG A 341 15.18 17.94 -5.66
CA ARG A 341 14.17 18.83 -5.06
C ARG A 341 14.69 20.24 -4.74
N ASP A 342 15.88 20.32 -4.15
CA ASP A 342 16.46 21.52 -3.56
C ASP A 342 17.19 22.40 -4.59
N THR A 343 17.79 21.78 -5.61
CA THR A 343 18.65 22.45 -6.58
C THR A 343 18.08 22.48 -8.00
N LEU A 344 17.02 21.72 -8.27
CA LEU A 344 16.51 21.43 -9.62
C LEU A 344 17.57 20.91 -10.61
N LYS A 345 18.69 20.38 -10.09
CA LYS A 345 19.71 19.76 -10.93
C LYS A 345 19.20 18.43 -11.49
N PRO A 346 19.42 18.13 -12.78
CA PRO A 346 19.05 16.84 -13.36
C PRO A 346 19.75 15.67 -12.68
N ILE A 347 18.97 14.64 -12.34
CA ILE A 347 19.44 13.35 -11.84
C ILE A 347 19.49 12.36 -12.98
N ALA A 348 18.36 12.26 -13.70
CA ALA A 348 18.19 11.36 -14.83
C ALA A 348 17.19 11.98 -15.81
N SER A 349 17.36 11.66 -17.10
CA SER A 349 16.42 12.02 -18.15
C SER A 349 16.26 10.85 -19.11
N THR A 350 15.04 10.62 -19.58
CA THR A 350 14.75 9.62 -20.61
C THR A 350 13.68 10.14 -21.58
N SER A 351 13.47 9.44 -22.69
CA SER A 351 12.41 9.75 -23.66
C SER A 351 11.55 8.52 -23.92
N LEU A 352 10.23 8.69 -23.94
CA LEU A 352 9.32 7.61 -24.32
C LEU A 352 9.43 7.21 -25.80
N ALA A 353 10.02 8.07 -26.64
CA ALA A 353 10.23 7.76 -28.05
C ALA A 353 11.22 6.60 -28.27
N ILE A 354 12.12 6.34 -27.31
CA ILE A 354 13.15 5.29 -27.41
C ILE A 354 12.57 3.90 -27.12
N ALA A 355 11.50 3.81 -26.32
CA ALA A 355 10.90 2.54 -25.90
C ALA A 355 10.37 1.70 -27.08
N ARG A 356 9.87 2.36 -28.14
CA ARG A 356 9.32 1.72 -29.34
C ARG A 356 10.37 1.38 -30.41
N GLN A 357 11.66 1.73 -30.22
CA GLN A 357 12.69 1.60 -31.26
C GLN A 357 13.34 0.22 -31.38
N LEU A 358 13.07 -0.71 -30.44
CA LEU A 358 13.78 -2.00 -30.37
C LEU A 358 13.09 -3.16 -31.12
N GLU A 359 11.87 -2.98 -31.64
CA GLU A 359 11.13 -4.07 -32.29
C GLU A 359 11.08 -4.03 -33.83
N GLU A 360 11.39 -2.90 -34.49
CA GLU A 360 11.33 -2.80 -35.96
C GLU A 360 12.55 -2.15 -36.63
N PRO A 361 12.94 -2.58 -37.86
CA PRO A 361 14.02 -1.98 -38.62
C PRO A 361 13.71 -0.51 -38.99
N LEU A 362 14.68 0.36 -38.75
CA LEU A 362 14.70 1.84 -38.85
C LEU A 362 14.11 2.48 -40.13
N SER A 363 13.74 1.72 -41.15
CA SER A 363 13.36 2.22 -42.48
C SER A 363 11.85 2.43 -42.70
N LYS A 364 10.98 2.04 -41.76
CA LYS A 364 9.52 2.13 -41.93
C LYS A 364 8.71 2.57 -40.70
N VAL A 365 9.30 3.23 -39.71
CA VAL A 365 8.53 3.69 -38.54
C VAL A 365 7.86 5.04 -38.85
N PRO A 366 6.52 5.13 -38.98
CA PRO A 366 5.85 6.43 -39.06
C PRO A 366 6.09 7.19 -37.75
N ARG A 367 6.39 8.49 -37.82
CA ARG A 367 6.46 9.35 -36.63
C ARG A 367 5.07 9.40 -35.98
N LEU A 368 4.83 8.53 -35.02
CA LEU A 368 3.63 8.57 -34.18
C LEU A 368 3.72 9.82 -33.30
N ASN A 369 2.67 10.64 -33.34
CA ASN A 369 2.56 11.92 -32.62
C ASN A 369 2.09 11.70 -31.16
N THR A 370 2.48 10.57 -30.57
CA THR A 370 2.09 10.17 -29.20
C THR A 370 2.61 11.21 -28.22
N LYS A 371 1.76 11.70 -27.31
CA LYS A 371 2.12 12.69 -26.30
C LYS A 371 1.94 12.14 -24.90
N ILE A 372 2.77 12.61 -23.96
CA ILE A 372 2.52 12.38 -22.52
C ILE A 372 1.25 13.12 -22.11
N ALA A 373 0.23 12.39 -21.66
CA ALA A 373 -1.04 12.94 -21.21
C ALA A 373 -1.02 13.28 -19.71
N SER A 374 -0.53 12.36 -18.89
CA SER A 374 -0.41 12.55 -17.44
C SER A 374 0.67 11.67 -16.84
N ILE A 375 1.15 12.06 -15.66
CA ILE A 375 2.05 11.24 -14.85
C ILE A 375 1.56 11.18 -13.42
N ASP A 376 1.91 10.11 -12.70
CA ASP A 376 1.74 10.03 -11.26
C ASP A 376 2.83 9.16 -10.62
N LEU A 377 3.11 9.42 -9.35
CA LEU A 377 4.09 8.69 -8.55
C LEU A 377 3.38 7.70 -7.61
N SER A 378 4.01 6.54 -7.43
CA SER A 378 3.65 5.63 -6.36
C SER A 378 3.82 6.30 -4.99
N TRP A 379 3.15 5.77 -3.96
CA TRP A 379 3.05 6.44 -2.66
C TRP A 379 4.40 6.60 -1.95
N LEU A 380 5.28 5.59 -2.05
CA LEU A 380 6.67 5.65 -1.57
C LEU A 380 7.62 6.31 -2.58
N GLY A 381 7.14 6.62 -3.80
CA GLY A 381 7.85 7.38 -4.83
C GLY A 381 9.05 6.66 -5.47
N ASN A 382 9.03 5.33 -5.54
CA ASN A 382 10.05 4.54 -6.26
C ASN A 382 9.61 4.14 -7.69
N VAL A 383 8.34 4.35 -8.05
CA VAL A 383 7.77 4.04 -9.37
C VAL A 383 7.05 5.27 -9.92
N LEU A 384 7.27 5.54 -11.21
CA LEU A 384 6.59 6.55 -12.00
C LEU A 384 5.70 5.85 -13.03
N LEU A 385 4.44 6.27 -13.09
CA LEU A 385 3.50 5.88 -14.12
C LEU A 385 3.29 7.04 -15.07
N ILE A 386 3.25 6.74 -16.37
CA ILE A 386 3.01 7.71 -17.43
C ILE A 386 1.89 7.17 -18.31
N MET A 387 0.85 7.96 -18.51
CA MET A 387 -0.19 7.70 -19.48
C MET A 387 0.09 8.51 -20.73
N ASP A 388 0.08 7.87 -21.89
CA ASP A 388 0.22 8.56 -23.17
C ASP A 388 -1.13 8.85 -23.84
N SER A 389 -1.11 9.60 -24.94
CA SER A 389 -2.31 9.99 -25.69
C SER A 389 -2.97 8.85 -26.45
N ASP A 390 -2.35 7.68 -26.48
CA ASP A 390 -2.81 6.48 -27.17
C ASP A 390 -3.32 5.44 -26.16
N ASP A 391 -3.65 5.86 -24.93
CA ASP A 391 -4.14 5.04 -23.82
C ASP A 391 -3.16 3.93 -23.35
N ASN A 392 -1.86 4.07 -23.62
CA ASN A 392 -0.86 3.16 -23.06
C ASN A 392 -0.36 3.65 -21.70
N LEU A 393 -0.05 2.69 -20.83
CA LEU A 393 0.57 2.92 -19.53
C LEU A 393 2.05 2.55 -19.60
N HIS A 394 2.93 3.48 -19.25
CA HIS A 394 4.36 3.25 -19.17
C HIS A 394 4.82 3.30 -17.72
N LEU A 395 5.57 2.28 -17.30
CA LEU A 395 6.13 2.16 -15.97
C LEU A 395 7.64 2.41 -15.97
N LEU A 396 8.09 3.30 -15.09
CA LEU A 396 9.50 3.60 -14.86
C LEU A 396 9.87 3.42 -13.39
N LYS A 397 11.12 3.06 -13.13
CA LYS A 397 11.71 3.01 -11.77
C LYS A 397 12.45 4.31 -11.50
N LEU A 398 12.30 4.83 -10.29
CA LEU A 398 12.99 6.02 -9.81
C LEU A 398 14.18 5.63 -8.91
N PRO A 399 15.22 6.49 -8.83
CA PRO A 399 16.32 6.30 -7.89
C PRO A 399 15.85 6.40 -6.43
N PRO A 400 16.63 5.87 -5.46
CA PRO A 400 16.28 5.92 -4.03
C PRO A 400 16.41 7.30 -3.41
N GLN A 401 15.39 7.71 -2.64
CA GLN A 401 15.20 9.09 -2.16
C GLN A 401 16.17 9.58 -1.05
N ILE A 402 16.99 8.70 -0.49
CA ILE A 402 17.93 9.02 0.61
C ILE A 402 19.34 9.12 0.04
N GLU A 403 20.11 10.12 0.48
CA GLU A 403 21.53 10.53 0.25
C GLU A 403 22.48 9.69 -0.64
N SER A 404 22.28 8.39 -0.83
CA SER A 404 22.98 7.57 -1.82
C SER A 404 22.11 7.32 -3.05
N THR A 405 22.64 7.59 -4.24
CA THR A 405 22.00 7.23 -5.52
C THR A 405 21.93 5.71 -5.77
N ALA A 406 22.55 4.89 -4.91
CA ALA A 406 22.60 3.44 -5.07
C ALA A 406 21.59 2.71 -4.15
N LEU A 407 20.79 1.83 -4.75
CA LEU A 407 19.92 0.92 -4.03
C LEU A 407 20.74 -0.06 -3.16
N SER A 408 20.50 -0.04 -1.84
CA SER A 408 21.25 -0.83 -0.86
C SER A 408 20.33 -1.65 0.06
N VAL A 409 20.84 -2.75 0.60
CA VAL A 409 20.13 -3.59 1.58
C VAL A 409 19.68 -2.78 2.82
N PRO A 410 20.52 -1.91 3.43
CA PRO A 410 20.09 -1.03 4.53
C PRO A 410 18.91 -0.12 4.17
N TYR A 411 18.89 0.44 2.96
CA TYR A 411 17.80 1.29 2.47
C TYR A 411 16.48 0.52 2.47
N PHE A 412 16.42 -0.59 1.73
CA PHE A 412 15.20 -1.39 1.63
C PHE A 412 14.73 -1.89 3.00
N THR A 413 15.65 -2.33 3.86
CA THR A 413 15.30 -2.76 5.22
C THR A 413 14.63 -1.63 6.00
N THR A 414 15.18 -0.42 5.95
CA THR A 414 14.64 0.74 6.66
C THR A 414 13.27 1.18 6.11
N VAL A 415 13.06 1.15 4.79
CA VAL A 415 11.75 1.50 4.23
C VAL A 415 10.72 0.39 4.48
N LEU A 416 11.10 -0.89 4.48
CA LEU A 416 10.19 -1.98 4.87
C LEU A 416 9.78 -1.92 6.33
N GLU A 417 10.71 -1.57 7.24
CA GLU A 417 10.38 -1.29 8.65
C GLU A 417 9.45 -0.07 8.76
N TYR A 418 9.66 0.96 7.95
CA TYR A 418 8.74 2.10 7.88
C TYR A 418 7.34 1.69 7.43
N CYS A 419 7.23 0.84 6.40
CA CYS A 419 5.95 0.28 5.96
C CYS A 419 5.28 -0.56 7.06
N LEU A 420 6.06 -1.37 7.78
CA LEU A 420 5.59 -2.18 8.89
C LEU A 420 4.98 -1.32 10.01
N ILE A 421 5.68 -0.26 10.43
CA ILE A 421 5.25 0.64 11.52
C ILE A 421 4.15 1.60 11.06
N GLY A 422 4.25 2.12 9.85
CA GLY A 422 3.32 3.09 9.28
C GLY A 422 2.02 2.48 8.73
N GLY A 423 2.00 1.16 8.50
CA GLY A 423 0.89 0.48 7.84
C GLY A 423 0.77 0.80 6.36
N PHE A 424 1.88 1.14 5.70
CA PHE A 424 1.92 1.43 4.26
C PHE A 424 2.15 0.14 3.46
N ASP A 425 1.58 0.08 2.26
CA ASP A 425 1.82 -1.01 1.30
C ASP A 425 3.27 -0.95 0.77
N TRP A 426 3.88 -2.13 0.53
CA TRP A 426 5.28 -2.27 0.10
C TRP A 426 5.44 -2.72 -1.37
N LEU A 427 4.37 -2.78 -2.16
CA LEU A 427 4.42 -3.19 -3.57
C LEU A 427 5.43 -2.36 -4.35
N ASP A 428 5.47 -1.06 -4.11
CA ASP A 428 6.42 -0.15 -4.76
C ASP A 428 7.88 -0.58 -4.58
N LEU A 429 8.24 -1.06 -3.38
CA LEU A 429 9.58 -1.58 -3.11
C LEU A 429 9.82 -2.91 -3.82
N MET A 430 8.80 -3.76 -3.95
CA MET A 430 8.90 -5.03 -4.66
C MET A 430 9.24 -4.83 -6.14
N LEU A 431 8.70 -3.78 -6.77
CA LEU A 431 8.98 -3.47 -8.17
C LEU A 431 10.41 -2.96 -8.38
N VAL A 432 11.05 -2.35 -7.37
CA VAL A 432 12.39 -1.77 -7.51
C VAL A 432 13.50 -2.66 -6.95
N LEU A 433 13.18 -3.60 -6.06
CA LEU A 433 14.14 -4.52 -5.45
C LEU A 433 14.77 -5.46 -6.48
N ARG A 434 16.09 -5.66 -6.39
CA ARG A 434 16.82 -6.64 -7.21
C ARG A 434 16.73 -8.04 -6.60
N PRO A 435 16.50 -9.10 -7.39
CA PRO A 435 16.39 -10.46 -6.85
C PRO A 435 17.60 -10.91 -6.01
N SER A 436 18.80 -10.48 -6.38
CA SER A 436 20.04 -10.80 -5.64
C SER A 436 20.11 -10.22 -4.23
N MET A 437 19.27 -9.24 -3.90
CA MET A 437 19.24 -8.58 -2.59
C MET A 437 18.21 -9.19 -1.63
N ILE A 438 17.30 -10.04 -2.12
CA ILE A 438 16.14 -10.53 -1.36
C ILE A 438 16.56 -11.22 -0.06
N GLU A 439 17.52 -12.15 -0.12
CA GLU A 439 17.99 -12.89 1.06
C GLU A 439 18.56 -11.94 2.12
N ALA A 440 19.50 -11.08 1.72
CA ALA A 440 20.15 -10.15 2.63
C ALA A 440 19.16 -9.14 3.25
N VAL A 441 18.13 -8.71 2.51
CA VAL A 441 17.06 -7.87 3.04
C VAL A 441 16.20 -8.64 4.04
N CYS A 442 15.78 -9.87 3.71
CA CYS A 442 14.99 -10.71 4.61
C CYS A 442 15.73 -11.04 5.91
N ASP A 443 17.02 -11.37 5.83
CA ASP A 443 17.87 -11.69 6.98
C ASP A 443 18.02 -10.48 7.89
N ARG A 444 18.40 -9.32 7.32
CA ARG A 444 18.57 -8.07 8.09
C ARG A 444 17.26 -7.60 8.70
N LEU A 445 16.14 -7.70 7.97
CA LEU A 445 14.82 -7.36 8.49
C LEU A 445 14.43 -8.28 9.65
N THR A 446 14.68 -9.59 9.52
CA THR A 446 14.40 -10.58 10.58
C THR A 446 15.27 -10.34 11.81
N GLU A 447 16.56 -10.07 11.63
CA GLU A 447 17.51 -9.74 12.72
C GLU A 447 17.07 -8.48 13.48
N SER A 448 16.72 -7.41 12.75
CA SER A 448 16.23 -6.16 13.31
C SER A 448 14.91 -6.35 14.08
N PHE A 449 13.99 -7.15 13.53
CA PHE A 449 12.72 -7.46 14.17
C PHE A 449 12.89 -8.27 15.46
N ASN A 450 13.77 -9.26 15.46
CA ASN A 450 14.03 -10.10 16.65
C ASN A 450 14.65 -9.32 17.81
N ARG A 451 15.23 -8.13 17.55
CA ARG A 451 15.71 -7.22 18.59
C ARG A 451 14.61 -6.40 19.25
N GLN A 452 13.39 -6.38 18.71
CA GLN A 452 12.29 -5.63 19.31
C GLN A 452 11.78 -6.28 20.60
N PRO A 453 11.14 -5.51 21.50
CA PRO A 453 10.41 -6.08 22.63
C PRO A 453 9.33 -7.09 22.19
N GLY A 454 9.07 -8.11 23.03
CA GLY A 454 8.16 -9.20 22.70
C GLY A 454 6.75 -8.75 22.27
N PHE A 455 6.19 -7.70 22.88
CA PHE A 455 4.88 -7.18 22.51
C PHE A 455 4.85 -6.56 21.10
N VAL A 456 5.96 -5.94 20.68
CA VAL A 456 6.11 -5.38 19.31
C VAL A 456 6.19 -6.51 18.32
N GLN A 457 6.98 -7.55 18.64
CA GLN A 457 7.08 -8.73 17.80
C GLN A 457 5.70 -9.37 17.63
N GLN A 458 4.97 -9.62 18.71
CA GLN A 458 3.63 -10.20 18.67
C GLN A 458 2.65 -9.39 17.81
N PHE A 459 2.67 -8.06 17.93
CA PHE A 459 1.77 -7.19 17.18
C PHE A 459 2.05 -7.19 15.66
N PHE A 460 3.32 -7.16 15.26
CA PHE A 460 3.72 -7.00 13.86
C PHE A 460 4.10 -8.32 13.16
N TYR A 461 4.08 -9.45 13.85
CA TYR A 461 4.61 -10.73 13.33
C TYR A 461 3.95 -11.17 12.02
N ILE A 462 2.62 -11.12 11.95
CA ILE A 462 1.87 -11.49 10.74
C ILE A 462 2.28 -10.62 9.55
N GLN A 463 2.39 -9.31 9.79
CA GLN A 463 2.75 -8.36 8.73
C GLN A 463 4.19 -8.60 8.24
N LEU A 464 5.12 -8.94 9.14
CA LEU A 464 6.47 -9.35 8.78
C LEU A 464 6.45 -10.62 7.90
N LEU A 465 5.65 -11.63 8.27
CA LEU A 465 5.51 -12.84 7.45
C LEU A 465 4.98 -12.52 6.05
N CYS A 466 3.94 -11.67 5.94
CA CYS A 466 3.41 -11.21 4.65
C CYS A 466 4.48 -10.50 3.79
N ILE A 467 5.30 -9.64 4.39
CA ILE A 467 6.43 -8.99 3.71
C ILE A 467 7.41 -10.05 3.20
N LYS A 468 7.84 -10.99 4.06
CA LYS A 468 8.80 -12.04 3.68
C LYS A 468 8.26 -12.95 2.56
N VAL A 469 7.00 -13.37 2.64
CA VAL A 469 6.34 -14.14 1.56
C VAL A 469 6.40 -13.35 0.25
N SER A 470 6.01 -12.08 0.29
CA SER A 470 6.01 -11.21 -0.89
C SER A 470 7.40 -11.09 -1.50
N LEU A 471 8.43 -10.85 -0.69
CA LEU A 471 9.81 -10.71 -1.15
C LEU A 471 10.35 -12.01 -1.78
N TYR A 472 10.13 -13.16 -1.14
CA TYR A 472 10.61 -14.43 -1.67
C TYR A 472 9.93 -14.83 -2.98
N ARG A 473 8.70 -14.38 -3.24
CA ARG A 473 8.02 -14.59 -4.53
C ARG A 473 8.67 -13.85 -5.71
N LEU A 474 9.53 -12.86 -5.46
CA LEU A 474 10.24 -12.11 -6.52
C LEU A 474 11.43 -12.87 -7.11
N SER A 475 11.77 -14.04 -6.60
CA SER A 475 12.86 -14.87 -7.11
C SER A 475 12.39 -16.28 -7.42
N ALA A 476 12.89 -16.87 -8.51
CA ALA A 476 12.63 -18.27 -8.84
C ALA A 476 13.11 -19.21 -7.73
N ASN A 477 14.29 -18.93 -7.14
CA ASN A 477 14.86 -19.71 -6.05
C ASN A 477 14.15 -19.47 -4.70
N GLY A 478 13.33 -18.41 -4.60
CA GLY A 478 12.59 -18.07 -3.39
C GLY A 478 11.19 -18.69 -3.31
N GLN A 479 10.69 -19.31 -4.37
CA GLN A 479 9.30 -19.84 -4.39
C GLN A 479 9.04 -20.89 -3.31
N SER A 480 10.00 -21.79 -3.07
CA SER A 480 9.87 -22.79 -2.00
C SER A 480 9.74 -22.14 -0.61
N LYS A 481 10.58 -21.14 -0.31
CA LYS A 481 10.50 -20.35 0.94
C LYS A 481 9.17 -19.60 1.06
N ALA A 482 8.70 -19.00 -0.04
CA ALA A 482 7.43 -18.31 -0.05
C ALA A 482 6.26 -19.26 0.27
N ASN A 483 6.28 -20.48 -0.29
CA ASN A 483 5.26 -21.51 -0.02
C ASN A 483 5.29 -22.00 1.43
N ASP A 484 6.49 -22.24 1.98
CA ASP A 484 6.68 -22.65 3.36
C ASP A 484 6.22 -21.56 4.34
N LEU A 485 6.59 -20.30 4.09
CA LEU A 485 6.13 -19.17 4.89
C LEU A 485 4.64 -18.90 4.74
N SER A 486 4.05 -19.13 3.56
CA SER A 486 2.60 -19.03 3.35
C SER A 486 1.84 -20.11 4.13
N SER A 487 2.39 -21.34 4.14
CA SER A 487 1.86 -22.43 4.96
C SER A 487 1.99 -22.10 6.44
N PHE A 488 3.11 -21.50 6.87
CA PHE A 488 3.25 -21.06 8.25
C PHE A 488 2.26 -19.96 8.64
N LEU A 489 2.06 -18.97 7.77
CA LEU A 489 1.06 -17.92 7.96
C LEU A 489 -0.35 -18.50 8.11
N MET A 490 -0.70 -19.50 7.30
CA MET A 490 -1.99 -20.19 7.37
C MET A 490 -2.12 -20.99 8.68
N LEU A 491 -1.11 -21.77 9.05
CA LEU A 491 -1.07 -22.51 10.32
C LEU A 491 -1.24 -21.56 11.53
N HIS A 492 -0.54 -20.43 11.53
CA HIS A 492 -0.64 -19.42 12.57
C HIS A 492 -2.05 -18.83 12.64
N SER A 493 -2.67 -18.56 11.49
CA SER A 493 -4.03 -18.03 11.43
C SER A 493 -5.04 -19.05 11.97
N ILE A 494 -4.93 -20.33 11.58
CA ILE A 494 -5.80 -21.40 12.08
C ILE A 494 -5.59 -21.57 13.59
N SER A 495 -4.35 -21.55 14.07
CA SER A 495 -4.03 -21.68 15.49
C SER A 495 -4.69 -20.60 16.34
N ILE A 496 -4.62 -19.34 15.92
CA ILE A 496 -5.34 -18.25 16.61
C ILE A 496 -6.85 -18.48 16.56
N ALA A 497 -7.40 -18.89 15.42
CA ALA A 497 -8.83 -19.14 15.28
C ALA A 497 -9.30 -20.26 16.21
N PHE A 498 -8.58 -21.38 16.25
CA PHE A 498 -8.89 -22.54 17.09
C PHE A 498 -8.75 -22.22 18.57
N LYS A 499 -7.64 -21.59 18.98
CA LYS A 499 -7.41 -21.19 20.37
C LYS A 499 -8.44 -20.16 20.86
N SER A 500 -8.96 -19.30 19.98
CA SER A 500 -10.01 -18.34 20.34
C SER A 500 -11.38 -18.97 20.66
N LEU A 501 -11.56 -20.26 20.36
CA LEU A 501 -12.78 -21.02 20.69
C LEU A 501 -12.71 -21.68 22.07
N LEU A 502 -11.53 -21.68 22.71
CA LEU A 502 -11.34 -22.27 24.03
C LEU A 502 -11.97 -21.38 25.10
N ARG A 503 -12.55 -22.02 26.13
CA ARG A 503 -13.30 -21.34 27.19
C ARG A 503 -12.42 -21.23 28.43
N PRO A 504 -12.12 -20.01 28.91
CA PRO A 504 -11.46 -19.83 30.21
C PRO A 504 -12.34 -20.42 31.32
N SER A 505 -11.71 -21.05 32.32
CA SER A 505 -12.39 -21.51 33.52
C SER A 505 -12.96 -20.32 34.33
N GLU A 506 -14.17 -20.48 34.88
CA GLU A 506 -14.88 -19.44 35.66
C GLU A 506 -14.26 -19.21 37.05
N MET A 507 -13.28 -20.00 37.48
CA MET A 507 -12.67 -19.90 38.80
C MET A 507 -11.47 -18.94 38.82
N ASN A 508 -11.49 -18.04 39.80
CA ASN A 508 -10.59 -16.90 40.03
C ASN A 508 -9.09 -17.24 40.30
N THR A 509 -8.45 -18.07 39.49
CA THR A 509 -6.98 -18.22 39.52
C THR A 509 -6.36 -17.64 38.24
N PRO A 510 -5.54 -16.57 38.33
CA PRO A 510 -5.11 -15.78 37.18
C PRO A 510 -3.89 -16.34 36.44
N GLU A 511 -3.52 -17.63 36.57
CA GLU A 511 -2.15 -18.01 36.22
C GLU A 511 -1.94 -18.47 34.77
N LYS A 512 -2.86 -19.20 34.12
CA LYS A 512 -2.69 -19.66 32.72
C LYS A 512 -4.01 -19.80 31.96
N SER A 513 -4.05 -19.30 30.73
CA SER A 513 -5.17 -19.51 29.81
C SER A 513 -5.17 -20.96 29.26
N PRO A 514 -6.32 -21.49 28.79
CA PRO A 514 -6.38 -22.85 28.22
C PRO A 514 -5.39 -23.07 27.06
N ALA A 515 -5.11 -22.01 26.30
CA ALA A 515 -4.13 -22.03 25.22
C ALA A 515 -2.68 -22.14 25.72
N GLU A 516 -2.36 -21.55 26.88
CA GLU A 516 -1.06 -21.66 27.52
C GLU A 516 -0.88 -23.02 28.21
N SER A 517 -1.94 -23.54 28.85
CA SER A 517 -1.96 -24.91 29.39
C SER A 517 -1.73 -25.95 28.30
N LEU A 518 -2.40 -25.81 27.16
CA LEU A 518 -2.18 -26.66 25.98
C LEU A 518 -0.72 -26.65 25.51
N ALA A 519 -0.13 -25.46 25.40
CA ALA A 519 1.26 -25.31 24.96
C ALA A 519 2.24 -25.97 25.95
N ALA A 520 2.02 -25.77 27.25
CA ALA A 520 2.86 -26.34 28.30
C ALA A 520 2.78 -27.87 28.35
N GLU A 521 1.58 -28.45 28.24
CA GLU A 521 1.40 -29.91 28.32
C GLU A 521 1.81 -30.64 27.03
N ALA A 522 1.72 -29.99 25.87
CA ALA A 522 2.17 -30.56 24.60
C ALA A 522 3.69 -30.55 24.45
N GLU A 523 4.40 -29.72 25.22
CA GLU A 523 5.85 -29.60 25.18
C GLU A 523 6.52 -30.88 25.73
N GLY A 524 7.51 -31.41 25.00
CA GLY A 524 8.27 -32.60 25.42
C GLY A 524 7.51 -33.94 25.40
N GLN A 525 6.18 -33.96 25.29
CA GLN A 525 5.39 -35.19 25.19
C GLN A 525 5.41 -35.79 23.78
N THR A 526 5.46 -37.12 23.70
CA THR A 526 5.45 -37.91 22.46
C THR A 526 4.17 -38.73 22.27
N ASP A 527 3.36 -38.84 23.31
CA ASP A 527 2.09 -39.56 23.32
C ASP A 527 0.96 -38.56 23.51
N VAL A 528 0.11 -38.44 22.48
CA VAL A 528 -1.00 -37.48 22.48
C VAL A 528 -1.97 -37.75 23.62
N ASP A 529 -2.24 -39.02 23.94
CA ASP A 529 -3.27 -39.37 24.93
C ASP A 529 -2.80 -39.05 26.36
N LYS A 530 -1.48 -39.04 26.62
CA LYS A 530 -0.92 -38.55 27.89
C LYS A 530 -1.10 -37.05 28.07
N VAL A 531 -0.96 -36.27 26.99
CA VAL A 531 -1.23 -34.82 27.03
C VAL A 531 -2.70 -34.58 27.41
N LEU A 532 -3.63 -35.34 26.85
CA LEU A 532 -5.06 -35.21 27.12
C LEU A 532 -5.41 -35.43 28.60
N MET A 533 -4.72 -36.35 29.28
CA MET A 533 -4.97 -36.65 30.69
C MET A 533 -4.66 -35.47 31.62
N ASN A 534 -3.82 -34.53 31.18
CA ASN A 534 -3.41 -33.36 31.94
C ASN A 534 -4.22 -32.10 31.59
N LEU A 535 -5.15 -32.18 30.64
CA LEU A 535 -5.97 -31.05 30.20
C LEU A 535 -7.40 -31.12 30.74
N GLU A 536 -7.94 -29.98 31.14
CA GLU A 536 -9.32 -29.89 31.64
C GLU A 536 -10.34 -29.94 30.50
N ALA A 537 -10.95 -31.09 30.25
CA ALA A 537 -11.86 -31.31 29.12
C ALA A 537 -12.94 -30.24 28.91
N LYS A 538 -13.45 -29.60 29.99
CA LYS A 538 -14.49 -28.55 29.91
C LYS A 538 -14.04 -27.30 29.14
N GLU A 539 -12.77 -26.90 29.29
CA GLU A 539 -12.19 -25.70 28.66
C GLU A 539 -12.09 -25.84 27.12
N PHE A 540 -12.08 -27.08 26.62
CA PHE A 540 -11.88 -27.43 25.22
C PHE A 540 -13.17 -27.85 24.49
N THR A 541 -14.34 -27.75 25.15
CA THR A 541 -15.63 -28.13 24.57
C THR A 541 -16.17 -27.11 23.55
N ILE A 542 -16.58 -27.60 22.37
CA ILE A 542 -17.11 -26.79 21.26
C ILE A 542 -18.40 -27.41 20.73
N GLU A 543 -19.32 -26.56 20.24
CA GLU A 543 -20.57 -27.00 19.61
C GLU A 543 -20.31 -27.84 18.33
N PRO A 544 -21.03 -28.96 18.11
CA PRO A 544 -20.82 -29.84 16.96
C PRO A 544 -20.95 -29.16 15.59
N SER A 545 -21.87 -28.21 15.45
CA SER A 545 -22.07 -27.43 14.21
C SER A 545 -20.85 -26.58 13.87
N THR A 546 -20.19 -26.03 14.90
CA THR A 546 -18.96 -25.24 14.75
C THR A 546 -17.82 -26.13 14.29
N LEU A 547 -17.61 -27.29 14.93
CA LEU A 547 -16.59 -28.26 14.51
C LEU A 547 -16.79 -28.73 13.06
N GLN A 548 -18.03 -29.04 12.67
CA GLN A 548 -18.35 -29.39 11.29
C GLN A 548 -18.00 -28.27 10.29
N SER A 549 -18.22 -27.00 10.66
CA SER A 549 -17.88 -25.87 9.81
C SER A 549 -16.36 -25.63 9.65
N LEU A 550 -15.54 -26.20 10.54
CA LEU A 550 -14.07 -26.08 10.53
C LEU A 550 -13.37 -27.30 9.91
N GLN A 551 -14.12 -28.28 9.41
CA GLN A 551 -13.59 -29.56 8.93
C GLN A 551 -12.44 -29.43 7.93
N GLN A 552 -12.54 -28.49 6.98
CA GLN A 552 -11.50 -28.31 5.97
C GLN A 552 -10.20 -27.74 6.54
N LEU A 553 -10.30 -26.89 7.57
CA LEU A 553 -9.13 -26.39 8.29
C LEU A 553 -8.48 -27.49 9.14
N ILE A 554 -9.31 -28.33 9.77
CA ILE A 554 -8.87 -29.52 10.51
C ILE A 554 -8.14 -30.50 9.57
N GLN A 555 -8.71 -30.77 8.38
CA GLN A 555 -8.08 -31.59 7.34
C GLN A 555 -6.76 -30.98 6.89
N TRP A 556 -6.73 -29.68 6.61
CA TRP A 556 -5.53 -28.99 6.14
C TRP A 556 -4.36 -29.06 7.14
N ILE A 557 -4.63 -28.96 8.45
CA ILE A 557 -3.62 -29.13 9.51
C ILE A 557 -2.99 -30.53 9.43
N ALA A 558 -3.83 -31.57 9.33
CA ALA A 558 -3.38 -32.94 9.23
C ALA A 558 -2.58 -33.21 7.95
N ASP A 559 -3.04 -32.66 6.82
CA ASP A 559 -2.34 -32.77 5.55
C ASP A 559 -0.99 -32.05 5.57
N LEU A 560 -0.92 -30.85 6.19
CA LEU A 560 0.35 -30.13 6.38
C LEU A 560 1.33 -30.96 7.21
N ALA A 561 0.88 -31.56 8.31
CA ALA A 561 1.72 -32.42 9.15
C ALA A 561 2.28 -33.61 8.38
N LEU A 562 1.42 -34.29 7.62
CA LEU A 562 1.83 -35.42 6.79
C LEU A 562 2.82 -34.99 5.70
N ASN A 563 2.54 -33.88 5.00
CA ASN A 563 3.44 -33.35 3.95
C ASN A 563 4.81 -32.93 4.49
N LEU A 564 4.87 -32.38 5.70
CA LEU A 564 6.16 -32.05 6.34
C LEU A 564 6.92 -33.32 6.71
N LEU A 565 6.28 -34.29 7.36
CA LEU A 565 6.95 -35.52 7.78
C LEU A 565 7.48 -36.35 6.61
N VAL A 566 6.75 -36.40 5.49
CA VAL A 566 7.18 -37.09 4.25
C VAL A 566 8.42 -36.44 3.64
N LYS A 567 8.70 -35.15 3.92
CA LYS A 567 9.91 -34.45 3.46
C LYS A 567 11.10 -34.63 4.38
N VAL A 568 10.95 -35.24 5.58
CA VAL A 568 12.07 -35.48 6.52
C VAL A 568 13.24 -36.23 5.86
N PRO A 569 13.03 -37.32 5.09
CA PRO A 569 14.15 -38.06 4.48
C PRO A 569 15.01 -37.24 3.51
N ASP A 570 14.40 -36.26 2.84
CA ASP A 570 15.06 -35.37 1.88
C ASP A 570 15.72 -34.15 2.55
N SER A 571 15.44 -33.91 3.84
CA SER A 571 15.80 -32.68 4.57
C SER A 571 17.26 -32.59 5.05
N ARG A 572 18.14 -33.51 4.60
CA ARG A 572 19.53 -33.66 5.07
C ARG A 572 20.27 -32.32 5.22
N PRO A 573 21.01 -32.10 6.32
CA PRO A 573 21.72 -30.86 6.56
C PRO A 573 22.76 -30.62 5.46
N SER A 574 22.63 -29.51 4.75
CA SER A 574 23.69 -29.00 3.88
C SER A 574 23.87 -27.52 4.13
N ILE A 575 25.12 -27.10 4.26
CA ILE A 575 25.49 -25.70 4.45
C ILE A 575 24.92 -24.89 3.27
N GLY A 576 24.13 -23.86 3.58
CA GLY A 576 23.50 -22.98 2.58
C GLY A 576 22.11 -23.39 2.09
N LYS A 577 21.46 -24.39 2.69
CA LYS A 577 20.05 -24.69 2.36
C LYS A 577 19.11 -23.54 2.80
N PRO A 578 18.08 -23.24 1.99
CA PRO A 578 17.08 -22.22 2.29
C PRO A 578 16.28 -22.52 3.58
N TYR A 579 15.59 -21.51 4.14
CA TYR A 579 14.56 -21.71 5.17
C TYR A 579 13.58 -22.81 4.73
N GLU A 580 13.33 -23.78 5.61
CA GLU A 580 12.40 -24.88 5.41
C GLU A 580 11.46 -24.94 6.62
N LEU A 581 10.14 -24.98 6.37
CA LEU A 581 9.14 -25.01 7.45
C LEU A 581 9.33 -26.20 8.40
N ILE A 582 9.82 -27.31 7.87
CA ILE A 582 10.11 -28.55 8.61
C ILE A 582 11.18 -28.38 9.70
N LYS A 583 11.98 -27.30 9.64
CA LYS A 583 13.01 -26.97 10.63
C LYS A 583 12.59 -25.87 11.59
N ASP A 584 11.40 -25.28 11.40
CA ASP A 584 10.89 -24.21 12.24
C ASP A 584 10.21 -24.79 13.49
N VAL A 585 10.95 -24.81 14.61
CA VAL A 585 10.49 -25.36 15.89
C VAL A 585 9.18 -24.71 16.36
N LYS A 586 8.97 -23.41 16.10
CA LYS A 586 7.73 -22.73 16.49
C LYS A 586 6.55 -23.25 15.66
N ALA A 587 6.73 -23.44 14.37
CA ALA A 587 5.70 -24.01 13.50
C ALA A 587 5.38 -25.46 13.88
N LEU A 588 6.40 -26.29 14.14
CA LEU A 588 6.19 -27.69 14.52
C LEU A 588 5.46 -27.83 15.87
N ASN A 589 5.81 -27.03 16.88
CA ASN A 589 5.10 -27.03 18.16
C ASN A 589 3.66 -26.56 18.00
N MET A 590 3.43 -25.51 17.21
CA MET A 590 2.07 -25.05 16.90
C MET A 590 1.24 -26.14 16.21
N LEU A 591 1.85 -26.88 15.29
CA LEU A 591 1.22 -28.00 14.62
C LEU A 591 0.86 -29.13 15.60
N LYS A 592 1.77 -29.47 16.53
CA LYS A 592 1.50 -30.42 17.61
C LYS A 592 0.30 -30.00 18.47
N GLU A 593 0.26 -28.74 18.91
CA GLU A 593 -0.85 -28.19 19.68
C GLU A 593 -2.18 -28.32 18.91
N MET A 594 -2.18 -28.05 17.59
CA MET A 594 -3.37 -28.21 16.76
C MET A 594 -3.82 -29.67 16.67
N LEU A 595 -2.90 -30.63 16.57
CA LEU A 595 -3.24 -32.06 16.58
C LEU A 595 -3.86 -32.50 17.90
N VAL A 596 -3.40 -31.96 19.04
CA VAL A 596 -4.02 -32.21 20.36
C VAL A 596 -5.45 -31.67 20.39
N LEU A 597 -5.70 -30.44 19.91
CA LEU A 597 -7.05 -29.88 19.83
C LEU A 597 -7.98 -30.74 18.95
N ILE A 598 -7.50 -31.14 17.78
CA ILE A 598 -8.24 -32.02 16.86
C ILE A 598 -8.56 -33.36 17.53
N ARG A 599 -7.61 -33.93 18.29
CA ARG A 599 -7.82 -35.17 19.04
C ARG A 599 -8.91 -35.00 20.11
N ILE A 600 -8.87 -33.94 20.91
CA ILE A 600 -9.91 -33.63 21.91
C ILE A 600 -11.28 -33.52 21.25
N TRP A 601 -11.39 -32.73 20.18
CA TRP A 601 -12.65 -32.53 19.48
C TRP A 601 -13.17 -33.80 18.82
N GLY A 602 -12.27 -34.65 18.31
CA GLY A 602 -12.60 -35.95 17.76
C GLY A 602 -13.19 -36.92 18.79
N LEU A 603 -12.74 -36.87 20.05
CA LEU A 603 -13.33 -37.65 21.15
C LEU A 603 -14.77 -37.19 21.46
N LEU A 604 -15.03 -35.88 21.35
CA LEU A 604 -16.37 -35.31 21.53
C LEU A 604 -17.28 -35.55 20.31
N ARG A 605 -16.70 -35.52 19.11
CA ARG A 605 -17.41 -35.60 17.84
C ARG A 605 -16.54 -36.30 16.77
N PRO A 606 -16.61 -37.63 16.63
CA PRO A 606 -15.76 -38.37 15.70
C PRO A 606 -15.84 -37.91 14.24
N ALA A 607 -16.98 -37.37 13.83
CA ALA A 607 -17.19 -36.84 12.47
C ALA A 607 -16.35 -35.59 12.15
N CYS A 608 -15.70 -34.95 13.13
CA CYS A 608 -14.81 -33.81 12.89
C CYS A 608 -13.34 -34.21 12.69
N LEU A 609 -13.01 -35.49 12.79
CA LEU A 609 -11.64 -35.98 12.58
C LEU A 609 -11.23 -35.82 11.11
N PRO A 610 -9.93 -35.58 10.82
CA PRO A 610 -9.41 -35.65 9.47
C PRO A 610 -9.64 -37.04 8.86
N VAL A 611 -9.88 -37.08 7.56
CA VAL A 611 -10.07 -38.30 6.80
C VAL A 611 -8.75 -38.66 6.12
N PHE A 612 -8.28 -39.88 6.36
CA PHE A 612 -7.07 -40.42 5.75
C PHE A 612 -7.40 -41.68 4.95
N ILE A 613 -6.77 -41.82 3.78
CA ILE A 613 -6.77 -43.07 3.04
C ILE A 613 -5.54 -43.85 3.51
N ARG A 614 -5.77 -44.96 4.20
CA ARG A 614 -4.76 -45.74 4.91
C ARG A 614 -4.77 -47.20 4.45
N SER A 615 -3.60 -47.83 4.44
CA SER A 615 -3.46 -49.24 4.08
C SER A 615 -4.01 -50.19 5.18
N ASP A 616 -3.89 -49.80 6.45
CA ASP A 616 -4.47 -50.48 7.60
C ASP A 616 -5.60 -49.65 8.24
N ALA A 617 -6.79 -50.24 8.33
CA ALA A 617 -7.97 -49.60 8.93
C ALA A 617 -7.86 -49.35 10.45
N ASN A 618 -6.93 -49.99 11.15
CA ASN A 618 -6.74 -49.79 12.59
C ASN A 618 -5.68 -48.72 12.92
N MET A 619 -4.97 -48.20 11.92
CA MET A 619 -3.88 -47.25 12.15
C MET A 619 -4.39 -45.88 12.61
N ASP A 620 -4.01 -45.46 13.82
CA ASP A 620 -4.29 -44.12 14.34
C ASP A 620 -3.29 -43.10 13.77
N VAL A 621 -3.67 -42.51 12.63
CA VAL A 621 -2.81 -41.56 11.91
C VAL A 621 -2.54 -40.31 12.74
N LEU A 622 -3.50 -39.80 13.52
CA LEU A 622 -3.28 -38.60 14.33
C LEU A 622 -2.24 -38.82 15.43
N ALA A 623 -2.35 -39.93 16.15
CA ALA A 623 -1.37 -40.31 17.17
C ALA A 623 0.02 -40.54 16.53
N LEU A 624 0.06 -41.17 15.34
CA LEU A 624 1.29 -41.35 14.59
C LEU A 624 1.94 -40.02 14.20
N LEU A 625 1.19 -39.08 13.61
CA LEU A 625 1.69 -37.76 13.23
C LEU A 625 2.21 -37.00 14.45
N PHE A 626 1.47 -37.00 15.57
CA PHE A 626 1.90 -36.33 16.80
C PHE A 626 3.22 -36.91 17.34
N ARG A 627 3.36 -38.25 17.35
CA ARG A 627 4.58 -38.93 17.79
C ARG A 627 5.77 -38.55 16.93
N LEU A 628 5.63 -38.62 15.61
CA LEU A 628 6.72 -38.34 14.66
C LEU A 628 7.13 -36.86 14.71
N LEU A 629 6.18 -35.93 14.77
CA LEU A 629 6.47 -34.51 14.97
C LEU A 629 7.17 -34.26 16.30
N SER A 630 6.75 -34.92 17.37
CA SER A 630 7.37 -34.78 18.69
C SER A 630 8.81 -35.26 18.72
N ARG A 631 9.12 -36.34 17.99
CA ARG A 631 10.51 -36.80 17.79
C ARG A 631 11.30 -35.79 16.95
N LEU A 632 10.72 -35.30 15.85
CA LEU A 632 11.38 -34.32 14.96
C LEU A 632 11.76 -33.03 15.71
N VAL A 633 10.87 -32.52 16.57
CA VAL A 633 11.10 -31.30 17.37
C VAL A 633 12.31 -31.43 18.30
N GLN A 634 12.66 -32.64 18.76
CA GLN A 634 13.82 -32.85 19.63
C GLN A 634 15.14 -32.50 18.94
N ASN A 635 15.26 -32.79 17.65
CA ASN A 635 16.43 -32.42 16.84
C ASN A 635 16.05 -32.23 15.36
N VAL A 636 15.65 -31.02 15.00
CA VAL A 636 15.22 -30.69 13.63
C VAL A 636 16.37 -30.64 12.61
N ASN A 637 17.61 -30.46 13.06
CA ASN A 637 18.77 -30.34 12.16
C ASN A 637 19.35 -31.71 11.78
N GLU A 638 19.31 -32.64 12.73
CA GLU A 638 19.81 -34.01 12.59
C GLU A 638 18.77 -34.98 13.15
N PRO A 639 17.69 -35.25 12.40
CA PRO A 639 16.70 -36.24 12.81
C PRO A 639 17.34 -37.62 12.90
N ASP A 640 16.96 -38.41 13.90
CA ASP A 640 17.53 -39.74 14.12
C ASP A 640 17.14 -40.73 13.01
N ASP A 641 18.01 -41.72 12.72
CA ASP A 641 17.81 -42.65 11.61
C ASP A 641 16.48 -43.42 11.70
N ALA A 642 16.03 -43.76 12.92
CA ALA A 642 14.75 -44.45 13.11
C ALA A 642 13.54 -43.54 12.83
N LEU A 643 13.65 -42.23 13.08
CA LEU A 643 12.63 -41.26 12.65
C LEU A 643 12.62 -41.12 11.13
N VAL A 644 13.79 -41.06 10.50
CA VAL A 644 13.91 -40.98 9.03
C VAL A 644 13.28 -42.22 8.39
N ASP A 645 13.58 -43.42 8.90
CA ASP A 645 13.00 -44.68 8.42
C ASP A 645 11.47 -44.72 8.61
N ASP A 646 10.97 -44.32 9.78
CA ASP A 646 9.52 -44.21 10.04
C ASP A 646 8.85 -43.26 9.02
N CYS A 647 9.48 -42.12 8.72
CA CYS A 647 8.97 -41.13 7.76
C CYS A 647 9.06 -41.62 6.30
N CYS A 648 10.09 -42.38 5.92
CA CYS A 648 10.22 -43.01 4.60
C CYS A 648 9.05 -43.97 4.31
N LEU A 649 8.51 -44.63 5.34
CA LEU A 649 7.41 -45.58 5.20
C LEU A 649 6.04 -44.90 5.10
N LEU A 650 5.89 -43.64 5.53
CA LEU A 650 4.60 -42.93 5.58
C LEU A 650 3.83 -42.96 4.25
N PRO A 651 4.43 -42.66 3.07
CA PRO A 651 3.70 -42.65 1.80
C PRO A 651 3.13 -44.02 1.41
N SER A 652 3.68 -45.13 1.95
CA SER A 652 3.16 -46.48 1.74
C SER A 652 2.01 -46.85 2.67
N GLN A 653 1.88 -46.14 3.80
CA GLN A 653 0.90 -46.39 4.85
C GLN A 653 -0.32 -45.48 4.72
N VAL A 654 -0.10 -44.22 4.33
CA VAL A 654 -1.12 -43.18 4.18
C VAL A 654 -0.95 -42.49 2.85
N GLN A 655 -2.04 -42.31 2.12
CA GLN A 655 -2.03 -41.50 0.91
C GLN A 655 -1.73 -40.04 1.24
N VAL A 656 -0.64 -39.52 0.67
CA VAL A 656 -0.22 -38.13 0.86
C VAL A 656 -0.86 -37.27 -0.20
N GLN A 657 -1.77 -36.39 0.20
CA GLN A 657 -2.33 -35.38 -0.70
C GLN A 657 -1.34 -34.22 -0.81
N GLN A 658 -0.84 -33.96 -2.02
CA GLN A 658 0.07 -32.84 -2.23
C GLN A 658 -0.65 -31.52 -1.94
N MET A 659 -0.03 -30.70 -1.11
CA MET A 659 -0.46 -29.31 -0.97
C MET A 659 -0.23 -28.58 -2.28
N GLN A 660 -1.29 -28.04 -2.86
CA GLN A 660 -1.19 -27.28 -4.11
C GLN A 660 -0.37 -26.01 -3.90
N ALA A 661 0.60 -25.76 -4.77
CA ALA A 661 1.31 -24.49 -4.84
C ALA A 661 0.45 -23.45 -5.59
N PHE A 662 0.46 -22.20 -5.10
CA PHE A 662 -0.18 -21.03 -5.71
C PHE A 662 0.78 -20.39 -6.75
N SER A 663 0.43 -19.65 -7.81
CA SER A 663 -0.78 -18.98 -8.30
C SER A 663 -0.65 -18.84 -9.83
N ASN A 664 -1.74 -18.97 -10.60
CA ASN A 664 -1.72 -18.86 -12.07
C ASN A 664 -1.78 -17.42 -12.61
N ARG A 665 -1.66 -16.42 -11.74
CA ARG A 665 -1.97 -15.03 -12.10
C ARG A 665 -0.72 -14.28 -12.52
N THR A 666 -0.80 -13.69 -13.70
CA THR A 666 0.16 -12.72 -14.19
C THR A 666 0.11 -11.46 -13.32
N VAL A 667 1.25 -11.03 -12.81
CA VAL A 667 1.40 -9.82 -11.98
C VAL A 667 2.75 -9.16 -12.27
N LEU A 668 2.85 -7.84 -12.04
CA LEU A 668 4.12 -7.11 -12.16
C LEU A 668 5.15 -7.55 -11.12
N ALA A 669 4.74 -7.79 -9.88
CA ALA A 669 5.62 -8.21 -8.80
C ALA A 669 5.90 -9.72 -8.89
N SER A 670 6.60 -10.11 -9.94
CA SER A 670 6.96 -11.47 -10.30
C SER A 670 8.46 -11.59 -10.59
N PRO A 671 9.03 -12.81 -10.58
CA PRO A 671 10.43 -13.02 -10.95
C PRO A 671 10.78 -12.49 -12.35
N GLN A 672 9.83 -12.58 -13.28
CA GLN A 672 9.98 -12.20 -14.70
C GLN A 672 10.24 -10.70 -14.86
N PHE A 673 9.61 -9.87 -14.03
CA PHE A 673 9.72 -8.41 -14.12
C PHE A 673 11.15 -7.89 -13.96
N SER A 674 12.00 -8.61 -13.22
CA SER A 674 13.41 -8.24 -13.05
C SER A 674 14.24 -8.31 -14.33
N GLN A 675 13.74 -9.01 -15.35
CA GLN A 675 14.41 -9.25 -16.63
C GLN A 675 13.94 -8.26 -17.72
N LEU A 676 12.89 -7.48 -17.45
CA LEU A 676 12.31 -6.56 -18.42
C LEU A 676 13.10 -5.26 -18.55
N ILE A 677 13.08 -4.69 -19.76
CA ILE A 677 13.66 -3.38 -20.07
C ILE A 677 12.62 -2.30 -19.76
N LEU A 678 13.08 -1.15 -19.24
CA LEU A 678 12.23 -0.01 -18.93
C LEU A 678 12.47 1.15 -19.92
N PRO A 679 11.46 2.00 -20.18
CA PRO A 679 10.10 1.97 -19.63
C PRO A 679 9.30 0.75 -20.12
N LEU A 680 8.55 0.12 -19.22
CA LEU A 680 7.67 -1.00 -19.57
C LEU A 680 6.35 -0.44 -20.08
N GLN A 681 6.03 -0.68 -21.35
CA GLN A 681 4.72 -0.35 -21.94
C GLN A 681 3.72 -1.45 -21.58
N LEU A 682 2.53 -1.04 -21.13
CA LEU A 682 1.40 -1.88 -20.74
C LEU A 682 0.13 -1.32 -21.39
N GLU A 683 -0.80 -2.21 -21.69
CA GLU A 683 -2.07 -1.87 -22.31
C GLU A 683 -3.24 -2.25 -21.39
N PHE A 684 -4.26 -1.39 -21.35
CA PHE A 684 -5.46 -1.68 -20.58
C PHE A 684 -6.24 -2.85 -21.20
N ASN A 685 -6.74 -3.75 -20.36
CA ASN A 685 -7.45 -4.97 -20.71
C ASN A 685 -6.62 -6.03 -21.48
N VAL A 686 -5.30 -5.84 -21.59
CA VAL A 686 -4.39 -6.79 -22.24
C VAL A 686 -3.39 -7.30 -21.22
N GLU A 687 -3.47 -8.60 -20.91
CA GLU A 687 -2.51 -9.21 -19.99
C GLU A 687 -1.14 -9.40 -20.69
N PRO A 688 -0.04 -8.91 -20.10
CA PRO A 688 1.26 -8.95 -20.75
C PRO A 688 1.87 -10.36 -20.73
N GLU A 689 2.06 -10.94 -21.91
CA GLU A 689 2.64 -12.28 -22.07
C GLU A 689 4.06 -12.37 -21.48
N CYS A 690 4.84 -11.27 -21.48
CA CYS A 690 6.21 -11.23 -20.96
C CYS A 690 6.31 -11.47 -19.44
N LEU A 691 5.19 -11.44 -18.72
CA LEU A 691 5.13 -11.73 -17.28
C LEU A 691 4.59 -13.13 -16.96
N THR A 692 4.15 -13.88 -17.97
CA THR A 692 3.66 -15.26 -17.78
C THR A 692 4.83 -16.22 -17.52
N ALA A 693 4.66 -17.12 -16.55
CA ALA A 693 5.69 -18.10 -16.22
C ALA A 693 5.68 -19.27 -17.24
N PRO A 694 6.83 -19.67 -17.80
CA PRO A 694 6.90 -20.81 -18.70
C PRO A 694 6.67 -22.12 -17.94
N GLY A 695 5.69 -22.92 -18.38
CA GLY A 695 5.43 -24.26 -17.84
C GLY A 695 4.37 -24.33 -16.73
N ASP A 696 3.51 -23.32 -16.59
CA ASP A 696 2.42 -23.32 -15.61
C ASP A 696 1.29 -24.29 -16.00
N VAL A 697 1.56 -25.59 -15.86
CA VAL A 697 0.55 -26.66 -16.00
C VAL A 697 -0.21 -26.75 -14.68
N SER A 698 -0.89 -25.67 -14.33
CA SER A 698 -1.79 -25.67 -13.20
C SER A 698 -2.91 -26.67 -13.44
N SER A 699 -3.37 -27.36 -12.38
CA SER A 699 -4.64 -28.06 -12.47
C SER A 699 -5.67 -26.99 -12.83
N ASN A 700 -6.47 -27.17 -13.89
CA ASN A 700 -7.54 -26.24 -14.27
C ASN A 700 -8.59 -26.02 -13.15
N GLN A 701 -8.38 -26.47 -11.91
CA GLN A 701 -9.25 -26.35 -10.75
C GLN A 701 -8.86 -25.13 -9.92
N THR A 702 -9.85 -24.32 -9.54
CA THR A 702 -9.69 -23.25 -8.56
C THR A 702 -10.01 -23.78 -7.16
N ILE A 703 -9.15 -23.47 -6.19
CA ILE A 703 -9.38 -23.76 -4.77
C ILE A 703 -9.55 -22.45 -4.01
N ASP A 704 -10.50 -22.44 -3.07
CA ASP A 704 -10.62 -21.41 -2.05
C ASP A 704 -9.44 -21.52 -1.09
N SER A 705 -8.47 -20.61 -1.19
CA SER A 705 -7.27 -20.58 -0.36
C SER A 705 -7.50 -20.26 1.11
N ILE A 706 -8.66 -19.70 1.47
CA ILE A 706 -9.01 -19.32 2.84
C ILE A 706 -9.75 -20.46 3.53
N ARG A 707 -10.63 -21.13 2.78
CA ARG A 707 -11.52 -22.18 3.31
C ARG A 707 -11.09 -23.60 2.93
N HIS A 708 -10.09 -23.72 2.05
CA HIS A 708 -9.60 -24.98 1.48
C HIS A 708 -10.69 -25.82 0.83
N LEU A 709 -11.57 -25.17 0.06
CA LEU A 709 -12.66 -25.80 -0.67
C LEU A 709 -12.42 -25.78 -2.18
N TYR A 710 -12.66 -26.90 -2.85
CA TYR A 710 -12.63 -26.94 -4.31
C TYR A 710 -13.79 -26.14 -4.88
N LEU A 711 -13.48 -25.12 -5.69
CA LEU A 711 -14.46 -24.27 -6.37
C LEU A 711 -14.77 -24.74 -7.80
N GLY A 712 -14.07 -25.76 -8.28
CA GLY A 712 -14.20 -26.27 -9.64
C GLY A 712 -13.33 -25.53 -10.64
N LYS A 713 -13.48 -25.82 -11.94
CA LYS A 713 -12.58 -25.28 -12.96
C LYS A 713 -12.78 -23.80 -13.27
N ASN A 714 -14.04 -23.40 -13.43
CA ASN A 714 -14.45 -22.05 -13.79
C ASN A 714 -15.46 -21.54 -12.75
N PRO A 715 -15.01 -21.17 -11.54
CA PRO A 715 -15.93 -20.62 -10.55
C PRO A 715 -16.54 -19.32 -11.06
N ARG A 716 -17.84 -19.11 -10.80
CA ARG A 716 -18.57 -17.94 -11.33
C ARG A 716 -18.12 -16.62 -10.72
N VAL A 717 -17.86 -16.60 -9.40
CA VAL A 717 -17.49 -15.39 -8.66
C VAL A 717 -16.45 -15.77 -7.59
N VAL A 718 -15.30 -15.12 -7.63
CA VAL A 718 -14.20 -15.29 -6.66
C VAL A 718 -13.60 -13.92 -6.32
N LYS A 719 -13.16 -13.77 -5.07
CA LYS A 719 -12.24 -12.71 -4.66
C LYS A 719 -10.82 -13.20 -4.94
N GLN A 720 -10.01 -12.39 -5.60
CA GLN A 720 -8.65 -12.75 -5.97
C GLN A 720 -7.65 -11.73 -5.47
N CYS A 721 -6.66 -12.22 -4.72
CA CYS A 721 -5.61 -11.40 -4.16
C CYS A 721 -4.57 -11.07 -5.21
N VAL A 722 -4.30 -9.78 -5.44
CA VAL A 722 -3.23 -9.34 -6.36
C VAL A 722 -1.85 -9.49 -5.74
N ARG A 723 -1.75 -9.58 -4.40
CA ARG A 723 -0.46 -9.71 -3.70
C ARG A 723 0.06 -11.13 -3.61
N CYS A 724 -0.77 -12.12 -3.29
CA CYS A 724 -0.35 -13.54 -3.23
C CYS A 724 -0.84 -14.39 -4.41
N GLY A 725 -1.79 -13.87 -5.21
CA GLY A 725 -2.38 -14.59 -6.35
C GLY A 725 -3.46 -15.60 -5.96
N ASN A 726 -3.77 -15.71 -4.67
CA ASN A 726 -4.76 -16.67 -4.19
C ASN A 726 -6.19 -16.25 -4.51
N SER A 727 -7.08 -17.23 -4.65
CA SER A 727 -8.52 -17.02 -4.85
C SER A 727 -9.31 -17.49 -3.64
N ALA A 728 -10.47 -16.88 -3.40
CA ALA A 728 -11.45 -17.28 -2.39
C ALA A 728 -12.87 -17.11 -2.92
N GLY A 729 -13.81 -17.97 -2.53
CA GLY A 729 -15.21 -17.84 -2.93
C GLY A 729 -15.87 -16.65 -2.26
N THR A 730 -16.62 -15.84 -3.00
CA THR A 730 -17.32 -14.66 -2.44
C THR A 730 -18.60 -15.02 -1.69
N THR A 731 -19.25 -16.14 -2.05
CA THR A 731 -20.46 -16.59 -1.36
C THR A 731 -20.12 -16.95 0.09
N PRO A 732 -20.76 -16.31 1.09
CA PRO A 732 -20.58 -16.70 2.47
C PRO A 732 -21.12 -18.11 2.67
N LEU A 733 -20.27 -19.04 3.12
CA LEU A 733 -20.71 -20.36 3.60
C LEU A 733 -21.17 -20.29 5.06
N ALA A 734 -21.29 -19.08 5.60
CA ALA A 734 -21.43 -18.80 7.02
C ALA A 734 -22.68 -19.42 7.64
N ARG A 735 -22.50 -20.54 8.35
CA ARG A 735 -23.52 -21.16 9.21
C ARG A 735 -23.30 -20.90 10.69
N THR A 736 -22.09 -20.51 11.10
CA THR A 736 -21.67 -20.38 12.52
C THR A 736 -20.96 -19.04 12.78
N ALA A 737 -20.87 -18.62 14.04
CA ALA A 737 -20.11 -17.42 14.41
C ALA A 737 -18.60 -17.59 14.16
N ALA A 738 -18.07 -18.80 14.38
CA ALA A 738 -16.66 -19.11 14.20
C ALA A 738 -16.19 -18.91 12.75
N ILE A 739 -16.93 -19.43 11.75
CA ILE A 739 -16.55 -19.26 10.35
C ILE A 739 -16.72 -17.81 9.87
N ARG A 740 -17.68 -17.06 10.44
CA ARG A 740 -17.80 -15.60 10.19
C ARG A 740 -16.58 -14.86 10.71
N ALA A 741 -16.15 -15.16 11.94
CA ALA A 741 -14.94 -14.56 12.50
C ALA A 741 -13.68 -14.95 11.71
N TRP A 742 -13.62 -16.19 11.20
CA TRP A 742 -12.55 -16.65 10.30
C TRP A 742 -12.52 -15.81 9.01
N ASP A 743 -13.61 -15.76 8.26
CA ASP A 743 -13.69 -15.01 7.00
C ASP A 743 -13.37 -13.51 7.20
N GLN A 744 -13.85 -12.91 8.32
CA GLN A 744 -13.58 -11.51 8.64
C GLN A 744 -12.09 -11.20 8.83
N ARG A 745 -11.27 -12.14 9.33
CA ARG A 745 -9.81 -11.95 9.48
C ARG A 745 -9.11 -11.71 8.13
N TRP A 746 -9.66 -12.28 7.06
CA TRP A 746 -9.10 -12.20 5.71
C TRP A 746 -9.69 -11.09 4.85
N SER A 747 -10.82 -10.50 5.27
CA SER A 747 -11.51 -9.44 4.54
C SER A 747 -10.59 -8.30 4.09
N ARG A 748 -9.66 -7.87 4.97
CA ARG A 748 -8.67 -6.81 4.73
C ARG A 748 -7.28 -7.31 4.36
N SER A 749 -6.92 -8.52 4.77
CA SER A 749 -5.53 -9.03 4.75
C SER A 749 -5.19 -9.81 3.48
N CYS A 750 -6.19 -10.13 2.65
CA CYS A 750 -6.04 -10.82 1.37
C CYS A 750 -6.57 -9.92 0.25
N GLN A 751 -5.82 -8.85 -0.07
CA GLN A 751 -6.13 -7.86 -1.12
C GLN A 751 -5.48 -8.20 -2.45
#